data_AF-A0A355MAC1-F1
#
_entry.id   AF-A0A355MAC1-F1
#
_cell.length_a   1.000
_cell.length_b   1.000
_cell.length_c   1.000
_cell.angle_alpha   90.00
_cell.angle_beta   90.00
_cell.angle_gamma   90.00
#
_symmetry.space_group_name_H-M   'P 1'
#
loop_
_entity.id
_entity.type
_entity.pdbx_description
1 polymer ?
#
loop_
_entity_poly.entity_id
_entity_poly.type
_entity_poly.pdbx_seq_one_letter_code
_entity_poly.pdbx_strand_id
1 'polypeptide(L)'
;MHYYEGLIRVGKVVLTFPNYEKIVINKPLFVKIQSQLSSANFTKDTPGIIAVSILIKSLEKFKPKIYPIGDFEVLSYGNTMNNRREFKFIDDIITNLEMPPLTQHNLANFTPIISKEPLDLESNLVRRIKDLFSTYFQERELLKPELLFQAITYTLQYLNFFLSFKSLPESKKILLGVMANDHAPTQVAFSMTLKELNIPRLYLQHAEVSECFPPLDFEISILHNEHSLDIYRKNGSIQGKTFILPRFTSHFNLEGLRKERKNLVTVGIYLSSTNNRQVFNSIIELLSRNPNVKNIFIKPHPQLDDVKIKDLCGDEAIKIEKNIPEYDHIAIVPNSSVVVELLHKGIPVFHFFELGTINCFDYYGFVRTGIVKHLDFKEINTDFWENYNLFFNKAWLKNYAKINPAVKSTTETAQTIKELVNTISKILYTNNKAEIIKNEKLINKLLCITPLTLLSIVNRINEKVNSKILIYDESIVPQLTILFNNRASEIHKILKIGTNFETNSASICWIKLKNSEWPGNTLIDKEIEDIFQFITKYNASETIKKTLESMFADALLKLNNLNLFCALLDQAKYIKPEKLNLKQKEKLIKLVKSNKFQKEEAIICLLENINSNLNDYDKFKLEILSSDPKLGDPCNWNHKLIEDKFKSLISSKLLMEYETIIAPFYNSTRSQMLFMDVCYNIKEREDFYDKIKIALISKNPLSFIRLGDGEAYIFSNNYRYFSKDDAHNRERHWWGEELQDQLNKEITSALLNSVINADILGIPAIYRFIRDCSIKTTSFLNGNTLRGSLEVLNSLPSILKPATILTDAQSNQFLFNPFHKLTTLSKSASRTVLISSLSNEIISSLFSSLNSFAFIQIPTHIRQQTNSNYHTGNTTLPYTYKTILEKIREVVRPGDLVLVAGGVIGKAFINEAKQMGAVSLDIGSSIDNLVHNFKN
;
A
#
# COMPACT_ATOMS: atom_id res chain seq x y z
N MET A 1 -26.76 0.39 -36.56
CA MET A 1 -25.76 -0.64 -36.24
C MET A 1 -24.40 0.02 -36.28
N HIS A 2 -23.76 0.18 -35.13
CA HIS A 2 -22.45 0.81 -34.96
C HIS A 2 -21.31 0.02 -35.64
N TYR A 3 -21.60 -1.16 -36.18
CA TYR A 3 -20.72 -1.88 -37.10
C TYR A 3 -20.15 -0.98 -38.21
N TYR A 4 -21.00 -0.21 -38.90
CA TYR A 4 -20.57 0.67 -40.02
C TYR A 4 -19.70 1.84 -39.54
N GLU A 5 -19.99 2.41 -38.36
CA GLU A 5 -19.14 3.44 -37.74
C GLU A 5 -17.72 2.93 -37.49
N GLY A 6 -17.57 1.67 -37.05
CA GLY A 6 -16.25 1.08 -36.87
C GLY A 6 -15.49 0.84 -38.17
N LEU A 7 -16.17 0.54 -39.29
CA LEU A 7 -15.52 0.47 -40.61
C LEU A 7 -14.94 1.83 -41.01
N ILE A 8 -15.69 2.92 -40.82
CA ILE A 8 -15.21 4.28 -41.07
C ILE A 8 -13.98 4.60 -40.20
N ARG A 9 -14.01 4.25 -38.91
CA ARG A 9 -12.89 4.48 -37.98
C ARG A 9 -11.61 3.78 -38.41
N VAL A 10 -11.69 2.48 -38.69
CA VAL A 10 -10.55 1.69 -39.16
C VAL A 10 -10.07 2.21 -40.51
N GLY A 11 -10.99 2.58 -41.39
CA GLY A 11 -10.70 3.17 -42.68
C GLY A 11 -9.92 4.47 -42.62
N LYS A 12 -10.33 5.40 -41.75
CA LYS A 12 -9.70 6.71 -41.59
C LYS A 12 -8.19 6.54 -41.36
N VAL A 13 -7.82 5.67 -40.44
CA VAL A 13 -6.42 5.40 -40.06
C VAL A 13 -5.63 4.86 -41.26
N VAL A 14 -6.16 3.85 -41.94
CA VAL A 14 -5.48 3.22 -43.09
C VAL A 14 -5.31 4.20 -44.25
N LEU A 15 -6.31 5.05 -44.50
CA LEU A 15 -6.31 5.96 -45.65
C LEU A 15 -5.46 7.21 -45.44
N THR A 16 -5.27 7.65 -44.19
CA THR A 16 -4.46 8.84 -43.87
C THR A 16 -3.01 8.49 -43.52
N PHE A 17 -2.71 7.25 -43.15
CA PHE A 17 -1.34 6.85 -42.82
C PHE A 17 -0.51 6.55 -44.10
N PRO A 18 0.59 7.27 -44.37
CA PRO A 18 1.40 7.02 -45.57
C PRO A 18 2.08 5.66 -45.52
N ASN A 19 2.07 4.93 -46.64
CA ASN A 19 2.71 3.61 -46.81
C ASN A 19 2.22 2.55 -45.80
N TYR A 20 0.95 2.56 -45.42
CA TYR A 20 0.39 1.62 -44.43
C TYR A 20 0.58 0.15 -44.85
N GLU A 21 0.64 -0.14 -46.14
CA GLU A 21 0.91 -1.48 -46.69
C GLU A 21 2.21 -2.10 -46.15
N LYS A 22 3.24 -1.28 -45.88
CA LYS A 22 4.53 -1.76 -45.32
C LYS A 22 4.38 -2.33 -43.91
N ILE A 23 3.36 -1.91 -43.16
CA ILE A 23 3.08 -2.40 -41.80
C ILE A 23 2.44 -3.79 -41.84
N VAL A 24 1.66 -4.08 -42.88
CA VAL A 24 0.84 -5.30 -42.98
C VAL A 24 1.36 -6.33 -43.98
N ILE A 25 2.40 -6.00 -44.75
CA ILE A 25 2.90 -6.81 -45.88
C ILE A 25 3.22 -8.27 -45.52
N ASN A 26 3.68 -8.51 -44.30
CA ASN A 26 4.05 -9.86 -43.83
C ASN A 26 2.89 -10.64 -43.18
N LYS A 27 1.66 -10.12 -43.22
CA LYS A 27 0.49 -10.80 -42.62
C LYS A 27 -0.09 -11.82 -43.62
N PRO A 28 -0.26 -13.10 -43.24
CA PRO A 28 -0.76 -14.13 -44.17
C PRO A 28 -2.10 -13.81 -44.82
N LEU A 29 -3.03 -13.21 -44.07
CA LEU A 29 -4.34 -12.79 -44.60
C LEU A 29 -4.22 -11.62 -45.59
N PHE A 30 -3.27 -10.70 -45.38
CA PHE A 30 -3.01 -9.60 -46.31
C PHE A 30 -2.48 -10.13 -47.66
N VAL A 31 -1.48 -11.03 -47.63
CA VAL A 31 -0.93 -11.68 -48.84
C VAL A 31 -2.03 -12.40 -49.63
N LYS A 32 -2.92 -13.11 -48.93
CA LYS A 32 -4.05 -13.80 -49.55
C LYS A 32 -5.06 -12.82 -50.18
N ILE A 33 -5.35 -11.70 -49.53
CA ILE A 33 -6.26 -10.69 -50.08
C ILE A 33 -5.64 -10.03 -51.31
N GLN A 34 -4.33 -9.76 -51.26
CA GLN A 34 -3.60 -9.19 -52.39
C GLN A 34 -3.65 -10.10 -53.61
N SER A 35 -3.43 -11.41 -53.46
CA SER A 35 -3.53 -12.36 -54.58
C SER A 35 -4.96 -12.51 -55.11
N GLN A 36 -5.97 -12.45 -54.25
CA GLN A 36 -7.39 -12.47 -54.63
C GLN A 36 -7.80 -11.21 -55.40
N LEU A 37 -7.27 -10.04 -55.05
CA LEU A 37 -7.50 -8.80 -55.79
C LEU A 37 -6.80 -8.82 -57.15
N SER A 38 -5.56 -9.32 -57.23
CA SER A 38 -4.84 -9.44 -58.51
C SER A 38 -5.48 -10.41 -59.50
N SER A 39 -6.32 -11.33 -59.04
CA SER A 39 -7.03 -12.33 -59.87
C SER A 39 -8.50 -11.96 -60.16
N ALA A 40 -8.98 -10.81 -59.66
CA ALA A 40 -10.35 -10.36 -59.87
C ALA A 40 -10.52 -9.66 -61.24
N ASN A 41 -11.65 -9.92 -61.92
CA ASN A 41 -12.00 -9.27 -63.19
C ASN A 41 -12.68 -7.91 -62.93
N PHE A 42 -11.89 -6.83 -62.90
CA PHE A 42 -12.37 -5.47 -62.62
C PHE A 42 -13.27 -4.84 -63.71
N THR A 43 -13.54 -5.53 -64.82
CA THR A 43 -14.29 -5.00 -65.97
C THR A 43 -15.81 -5.19 -65.90
N LYS A 44 -16.33 -5.96 -64.93
CA LYS A 44 -17.78 -6.24 -64.79
C LYS A 44 -18.38 -5.93 -63.42
N ASP A 45 -17.59 -5.91 -62.35
CA ASP A 45 -18.09 -5.82 -60.97
C ASP A 45 -17.67 -4.50 -60.29
N THR A 46 -18.57 -3.91 -59.51
CA THR A 46 -18.23 -2.72 -58.70
C THR A 46 -17.31 -3.11 -57.53
N PRO A 47 -16.48 -2.17 -57.02
CA PRO A 47 -15.63 -2.37 -55.84
C PRO A 47 -16.36 -3.00 -54.64
N GLY A 48 -17.62 -2.64 -54.40
CA GLY A 48 -18.44 -3.25 -53.35
C GLY A 48 -18.69 -4.75 -53.55
N ILE A 49 -19.03 -5.17 -54.77
CA ILE A 49 -19.29 -6.59 -55.10
C ILE A 49 -18.03 -7.43 -54.89
N ILE A 50 -16.89 -6.94 -55.37
CA ILE A 50 -15.59 -7.63 -55.21
C ILE A 50 -15.24 -7.75 -53.73
N ALA A 51 -15.35 -6.66 -52.96
CA ALA A 51 -15.05 -6.66 -51.53
C ALA A 51 -15.94 -7.64 -50.74
N VAL A 52 -17.25 -7.67 -51.01
CA VAL A 52 -18.19 -8.61 -50.39
C VAL A 52 -17.87 -10.06 -50.76
N SER A 53 -17.49 -10.34 -52.01
CA SER A 53 -17.10 -11.70 -52.42
C SER A 53 -15.89 -12.23 -51.63
N ILE A 54 -14.92 -11.36 -51.34
CA ILE A 54 -13.73 -11.70 -50.55
C ILE A 54 -14.09 -11.86 -49.06
N LEU A 55 -15.00 -11.04 -48.54
CA LEU A 55 -15.55 -11.18 -47.20
C LEU A 55 -16.28 -12.53 -47.04
N ILE A 56 -17.14 -12.91 -47.99
CA ILE A 56 -17.87 -14.20 -47.96
C ILE A 56 -16.91 -15.37 -47.88
N LYS A 57 -15.87 -15.41 -48.75
CA LYS A 57 -14.82 -16.44 -48.71
C LYS A 57 -14.07 -16.49 -47.37
N SER A 58 -14.00 -15.36 -46.66
CA SER A 58 -13.40 -15.29 -45.32
C SER A 58 -14.37 -15.80 -44.25
N LEU A 59 -15.67 -15.52 -44.38
CA LEU A 59 -16.72 -15.98 -43.45
C LEU A 59 -17.02 -17.48 -43.57
N GLU A 60 -16.94 -18.07 -44.77
CA GLU A 60 -17.11 -19.52 -44.97
C GLU A 60 -16.12 -20.36 -44.15
N LYS A 61 -14.91 -19.85 -43.95
CA LYS A 61 -13.86 -20.51 -43.16
C LYS A 61 -13.82 -20.03 -41.71
N PHE A 62 -14.67 -19.06 -41.35
CA PHE A 62 -14.66 -18.44 -40.04
C PHE A 62 -15.48 -19.27 -39.06
N LYS A 63 -14.82 -19.68 -37.97
CA LYS A 63 -15.48 -20.25 -36.79
C LYS A 63 -15.48 -19.19 -35.69
N PRO A 64 -16.65 -18.70 -35.26
CA PRO A 64 -16.74 -17.71 -34.20
C PRO A 64 -16.02 -18.15 -32.93
N LYS A 65 -15.29 -17.22 -32.33
CA LYS A 65 -14.66 -17.37 -31.02
C LYS A 65 -15.59 -16.78 -29.96
N ILE A 66 -16.17 -17.64 -29.14
CA ILE A 66 -17.06 -17.26 -28.05
C ILE A 66 -16.26 -17.12 -26.76
N TYR A 67 -16.20 -15.89 -26.25
CA TYR A 67 -15.49 -15.59 -25.02
C TYR A 67 -16.35 -15.98 -23.80
N PRO A 68 -15.79 -16.68 -22.80
CA PRO A 68 -16.52 -17.03 -21.59
C PRO A 68 -16.62 -15.80 -20.67
N ILE A 69 -17.63 -14.97 -20.90
CA ILE A 69 -17.89 -13.78 -20.10
C ILE A 69 -18.62 -14.23 -18.82
N GLY A 70 -17.95 -14.12 -17.67
CA GLY A 70 -18.50 -14.38 -16.34
C GLY A 70 -19.48 -13.30 -15.89
N ASP A 71 -19.90 -13.35 -14.62
CA ASP A 71 -20.70 -12.28 -14.03
C ASP A 71 -19.77 -11.15 -13.57
N PHE A 72 -19.45 -10.24 -14.50
CA PHE A 72 -18.48 -9.16 -14.30
C PHE A 72 -19.14 -7.81 -14.55
N GLU A 73 -19.09 -6.90 -13.57
CA GLU A 73 -19.59 -5.54 -13.71
C GLU A 73 -18.75 -4.71 -14.70
N VAL A 74 -17.43 -4.98 -14.78
CA VAL A 74 -16.49 -4.29 -15.67
C VAL A 74 -15.74 -5.30 -16.52
N LEU A 75 -15.62 -4.99 -17.82
CA LEU A 75 -14.90 -5.82 -18.78
C LEU A 75 -13.89 -5.00 -19.54
N SER A 76 -12.65 -5.49 -19.66
CA SER A 76 -11.60 -4.80 -20.40
C SER A 76 -11.09 -5.62 -21.59
N TYR A 77 -10.53 -4.95 -22.58
CA TYR A 77 -9.82 -5.60 -23.68
C TYR A 77 -8.51 -4.88 -24.00
N GLY A 78 -7.39 -5.57 -23.75
CA GLY A 78 -6.05 -5.06 -24.04
C GLY A 78 -5.04 -6.20 -24.15
N ASN A 79 -4.61 -6.52 -25.38
CA ASN A 79 -3.71 -7.64 -25.63
C ASN A 79 -2.23 -7.24 -25.66
N THR A 80 -1.91 -5.98 -25.98
CA THR A 80 -0.51 -5.51 -26.06
C THR A 80 0.05 -5.11 -24.70
N MET A 81 1.38 -5.14 -24.57
CA MET A 81 2.05 -4.67 -23.34
C MET A 81 1.78 -3.18 -23.05
N ASN A 82 1.63 -2.34 -24.07
CA ASN A 82 1.27 -0.93 -23.87
C ASN A 82 -0.14 -0.80 -23.27
N ASN A 83 -1.12 -1.57 -23.76
CA ASN A 83 -2.45 -1.56 -23.14
C ASN A 83 -2.40 -2.02 -21.68
N ARG A 84 -1.64 -3.09 -21.41
CA ARG A 84 -1.49 -3.64 -20.05
C ARG A 84 -0.81 -2.66 -19.08
N ARG A 85 0.11 -1.82 -19.56
CA ARG A 85 0.72 -0.76 -18.75
C ARG A 85 -0.29 0.28 -18.32
N GLU A 86 -1.15 0.73 -19.24
CA GLU A 86 -2.18 1.72 -18.90
C GLU A 86 -3.30 1.13 -18.03
N PHE A 87 -3.60 -0.15 -18.20
CA PHE A 87 -4.50 -0.91 -17.32
C PHE A 87 -3.97 -0.94 -15.89
N LYS A 88 -2.68 -1.24 -15.73
CA LYS A 88 -2.03 -1.18 -14.42
C LYS A 88 -2.05 0.23 -13.84
N PHE A 89 -1.74 1.26 -14.64
CA PHE A 89 -1.75 2.66 -14.19
C PHE A 89 -3.11 3.07 -13.62
N ILE A 90 -4.21 2.78 -14.32
CA ILE A 90 -5.54 3.15 -13.82
C ILE A 90 -5.96 2.31 -12.62
N ASP A 91 -5.62 1.02 -12.59
CA ASP A 91 -5.93 0.13 -11.47
C ASP A 91 -5.15 0.54 -10.21
N ASP A 92 -3.89 0.96 -10.33
CA ASP A 92 -3.09 1.48 -9.21
C ASP A 92 -3.74 2.75 -8.63
N ILE A 93 -4.21 3.68 -9.47
CA ILE A 93 -4.91 4.90 -9.02
C ILE A 93 -6.21 4.57 -8.29
N ILE A 94 -7.01 3.66 -8.84
CA ILE A 94 -8.34 3.33 -8.31
C ILE A 94 -8.24 2.45 -7.06
N THR A 95 -7.25 1.55 -7.00
CA THR A 95 -6.97 0.71 -5.81
C THR A 95 -6.47 1.54 -4.64
N ASN A 96 -5.61 2.55 -4.90
CA ASN A 96 -5.19 3.52 -3.87
C ASN A 96 -6.37 4.34 -3.31
N LEU A 97 -7.53 4.29 -3.97
CA LEU A 97 -8.78 4.94 -3.57
C LEU A 97 -9.84 3.92 -3.16
N GLU A 98 -9.40 2.71 -2.79
CA GLU A 98 -10.21 1.61 -2.23
C GLU A 98 -11.33 1.09 -3.15
N MET A 99 -11.24 1.35 -4.47
CA MET A 99 -12.14 0.77 -5.46
C MET A 99 -11.54 -0.50 -6.08
N PRO A 100 -12.37 -1.48 -6.50
CA PRO A 100 -11.87 -2.68 -7.16
C PRO A 100 -11.19 -2.34 -8.49
N PRO A 101 -10.17 -3.12 -8.91
CA PRO A 101 -9.50 -2.88 -10.19
C PRO A 101 -10.48 -2.96 -11.35
N LEU A 102 -10.45 -1.97 -12.25
CA LEU A 102 -11.34 -1.93 -13.41
C LEU A 102 -10.95 -2.95 -14.47
N THR A 103 -9.67 -3.31 -14.54
CA THR A 103 -9.14 -4.15 -15.63
C THR A 103 -8.87 -5.60 -15.23
N GLN A 104 -9.29 -6.00 -14.03
CA GLN A 104 -9.18 -7.37 -13.52
C GLN A 104 -9.67 -8.41 -14.53
N HIS A 105 -10.81 -8.14 -15.18
CA HIS A 105 -11.40 -9.01 -16.19
C HIS A 105 -11.05 -8.54 -17.61
N ASN A 106 -9.81 -8.78 -18.03
CA ASN A 106 -9.36 -8.51 -19.39
C ASN A 106 -9.60 -9.71 -20.30
N LEU A 107 -10.54 -9.58 -21.25
CA LEU A 107 -10.91 -10.63 -22.22
C LEU A 107 -9.73 -11.19 -23.02
N ALA A 108 -8.66 -10.42 -23.22
CA ALA A 108 -7.46 -10.90 -23.90
C ALA A 108 -6.74 -12.02 -23.12
N ASN A 109 -7.03 -12.21 -21.83
CA ASN A 109 -6.50 -13.29 -21.00
C ASN A 109 -7.37 -14.55 -21.01
N PHE A 110 -8.57 -14.49 -21.58
CA PHE A 110 -9.52 -15.60 -21.58
C PHE A 110 -9.28 -16.46 -22.81
N THR A 111 -9.33 -17.78 -22.63
CA THR A 111 -9.31 -18.73 -23.74
C THR A 111 -10.72 -18.80 -24.35
N PRO A 112 -10.93 -18.34 -25.59
CA PRO A 112 -12.25 -18.41 -26.21
C PRO A 112 -12.58 -19.84 -26.64
N ILE A 113 -13.85 -20.19 -26.58
CA ILE A 113 -14.39 -21.44 -27.09
C ILE A 113 -14.67 -21.24 -28.59
N ILE A 114 -14.07 -22.09 -29.43
CA ILE A 114 -14.33 -22.06 -30.87
C ILE A 114 -15.67 -22.77 -31.12
N SER A 115 -16.59 -22.09 -31.81
CA SER A 115 -17.87 -22.68 -32.21
C SER A 115 -17.66 -23.95 -33.03
N LYS A 116 -18.41 -25.01 -32.70
CA LYS A 116 -18.43 -26.26 -33.48
C LYS A 116 -19.17 -26.07 -34.80
N GLU A 117 -20.26 -25.32 -34.76
CA GLU A 117 -21.07 -24.92 -35.92
C GLU A 117 -20.40 -23.76 -36.68
N PRO A 118 -20.39 -23.79 -38.03
CA PRO A 118 -19.97 -22.65 -38.83
C PRO A 118 -20.93 -21.47 -38.65
N LEU A 119 -20.47 -20.25 -38.98
CA LEU A 119 -21.33 -19.08 -38.96
C LEU A 119 -22.44 -19.22 -40.02
N ASP A 120 -23.70 -19.09 -39.59
CA ASP A 120 -24.84 -19.03 -40.51
C ASP A 120 -24.77 -17.76 -41.39
N LEU A 121 -24.39 -17.97 -42.65
CA LEU A 121 -24.22 -16.92 -43.66
C LEU A 121 -25.54 -16.28 -44.08
N GLU A 122 -26.67 -16.94 -43.81
CA GLU A 122 -28.02 -16.47 -44.14
C GLU A 122 -28.72 -15.79 -42.96
N SER A 123 -28.08 -15.76 -41.78
CA SER A 123 -28.61 -15.03 -40.64
C SER A 123 -28.80 -13.55 -40.94
N ASN A 124 -29.86 -12.94 -40.39
CA ASN A 124 -30.16 -11.51 -40.56
C ASN A 124 -28.99 -10.60 -40.17
N LEU A 125 -28.21 -11.00 -39.16
CA LEU A 125 -27.00 -10.30 -38.74
C LEU A 125 -25.95 -10.26 -39.86
N VAL A 126 -25.66 -11.41 -40.46
CA VAL A 126 -24.63 -11.54 -41.50
C VAL A 126 -25.08 -10.87 -42.80
N ARG A 127 -26.35 -10.99 -43.18
CA ARG A 127 -26.93 -10.25 -44.33
C ARG A 127 -26.75 -8.73 -44.15
N ARG A 128 -27.13 -8.19 -42.99
CA ARG A 128 -26.95 -6.77 -42.70
C ARG A 128 -25.49 -6.32 -42.70
N ILE A 129 -24.58 -7.15 -42.18
CA ILE A 129 -23.13 -6.88 -42.23
C ILE A 129 -22.63 -6.85 -43.69
N LYS A 130 -23.04 -7.80 -44.53
CA LYS A 130 -22.69 -7.82 -45.96
C LYS A 130 -23.16 -6.55 -46.67
N ASP A 131 -24.39 -6.10 -46.41
CA ASP A 131 -24.96 -4.88 -47.03
C ASP A 131 -24.18 -3.62 -46.62
N LEU A 132 -23.90 -3.46 -45.33
CA LEU A 132 -23.14 -2.33 -44.80
C LEU A 132 -21.68 -2.35 -45.30
N PHE A 133 -21.06 -3.53 -45.37
CA PHE A 133 -19.72 -3.70 -45.92
C PHE A 133 -19.68 -3.37 -47.42
N SER A 134 -20.69 -3.83 -48.18
CA SER A 134 -20.85 -3.47 -49.60
C SER A 134 -20.92 -1.97 -49.77
N THR A 135 -21.83 -1.31 -49.04
CA THR A 135 -22.05 0.15 -49.09
C THR A 135 -20.74 0.91 -48.84
N TYR A 136 -19.97 0.50 -47.82
CA TYR A 136 -18.69 1.13 -47.48
C TYR A 136 -17.61 1.07 -48.59
N PHE A 137 -17.66 0.05 -49.44
CA PHE A 137 -16.73 -0.14 -50.56
C PHE A 137 -17.29 0.30 -51.91
N GLN A 138 -18.61 0.38 -52.07
CA GLN A 138 -19.27 0.89 -53.29
C GLN A 138 -18.90 2.36 -53.55
N GLU A 139 -18.73 3.15 -52.49
CA GLU A 139 -18.39 4.58 -52.57
C GLU A 139 -16.91 4.84 -52.95
N ARG A 140 -16.11 3.81 -53.28
CA ARG A 140 -14.66 3.93 -53.48
C ARG A 140 -14.26 3.66 -54.92
N GLU A 141 -13.43 4.53 -55.48
CA GLU A 141 -12.90 4.39 -56.85
C GLU A 141 -11.94 3.20 -57.00
N LEU A 142 -11.13 2.89 -55.96
CA LEU A 142 -10.14 1.81 -55.99
C LEU A 142 -10.11 1.02 -54.67
N LEU A 143 -10.08 -0.32 -54.76
CA LEU A 143 -9.90 -1.21 -53.62
C LEU A 143 -8.42 -1.34 -53.25
N LYS A 144 -8.04 -0.71 -52.14
CA LYS A 144 -6.72 -0.89 -51.53
C LYS A 144 -6.65 -2.20 -50.73
N PRO A 145 -5.69 -3.11 -50.99
CA PRO A 145 -5.58 -4.39 -50.27
C PRO A 145 -5.49 -4.23 -48.74
N GLU A 146 -4.77 -3.22 -48.27
CA GLU A 146 -4.55 -2.94 -46.86
C GLU A 146 -5.82 -2.46 -46.15
N LEU A 147 -6.65 -1.69 -46.85
CA LEU A 147 -7.96 -1.27 -46.34
C LEU A 147 -8.90 -2.47 -46.22
N LEU A 148 -8.96 -3.30 -47.26
CA LEU A 148 -9.81 -4.49 -47.28
C LEU A 148 -9.38 -5.50 -46.20
N PHE A 149 -8.07 -5.70 -46.02
CA PHE A 149 -7.51 -6.52 -44.95
C PHE A 149 -7.94 -6.06 -43.55
N GLN A 150 -7.85 -4.76 -43.26
CA GLN A 150 -8.24 -4.24 -41.96
C GLN A 150 -9.75 -4.25 -41.76
N ALA A 151 -10.54 -3.98 -42.80
CA ALA A 151 -12.00 -4.06 -42.75
C ALA A 151 -12.51 -5.49 -42.49
N ILE A 152 -11.92 -6.50 -43.15
CA ILE A 152 -12.22 -7.91 -42.89
C ILE A 152 -11.80 -8.28 -41.47
N THR A 153 -10.59 -7.90 -41.04
CA THR A 153 -10.12 -8.17 -39.67
C THR A 153 -11.07 -7.59 -38.64
N TYR A 154 -11.46 -6.32 -38.78
CA TYR A 154 -12.48 -5.67 -37.94
C TYR A 154 -13.79 -6.46 -37.92
N THR A 155 -14.29 -6.88 -39.08
CA THR A 155 -15.57 -7.59 -39.21
C THR A 155 -15.56 -8.93 -38.48
N LEU A 156 -14.49 -9.72 -38.64
CA LEU A 156 -14.35 -11.00 -37.94
C LEU A 156 -14.28 -10.82 -36.42
N GLN A 157 -13.59 -9.79 -35.94
CA GLN A 157 -13.53 -9.49 -34.51
C GLN A 157 -14.86 -8.97 -33.96
N TYR A 158 -15.57 -8.14 -34.74
CA TYR A 158 -16.90 -7.65 -34.37
C TYR A 158 -17.86 -8.82 -34.17
N LEU A 159 -17.85 -9.79 -35.10
CA LEU A 159 -18.65 -11.00 -34.97
C LEU A 159 -18.28 -11.84 -33.74
N ASN A 160 -17.00 -12.02 -33.43
CA ASN A 160 -16.57 -12.74 -32.22
C ASN A 160 -17.16 -12.09 -30.95
N PHE A 161 -17.01 -10.78 -30.81
CA PHE A 161 -17.52 -10.07 -29.64
C PHE A 161 -19.04 -10.06 -29.61
N PHE A 162 -19.70 -9.64 -30.71
CA PHE A 162 -21.15 -9.51 -30.77
C PHE A 162 -21.86 -10.83 -30.44
N LEU A 163 -21.37 -11.96 -30.99
CA LEU A 163 -21.91 -13.28 -30.67
C LEU A 163 -21.63 -13.70 -29.23
N SER A 164 -20.45 -13.35 -28.68
CA SER A 164 -20.14 -13.61 -27.27
C SER A 164 -21.09 -12.88 -26.33
N PHE A 165 -21.35 -11.58 -26.57
CA PHE A 165 -22.30 -10.82 -25.75
C PHE A 165 -23.75 -11.27 -25.95
N LYS A 166 -24.16 -11.63 -27.18
CA LYS A 166 -25.50 -12.15 -27.43
C LYS A 166 -25.77 -13.48 -26.73
N SER A 167 -24.73 -14.28 -26.48
CA SER A 167 -24.83 -15.54 -25.74
C SER A 167 -24.95 -15.36 -24.21
N LEU A 168 -24.90 -14.14 -23.70
CA LEU A 168 -25.02 -13.88 -22.27
C LEU A 168 -26.46 -14.03 -21.79
N PRO A 169 -26.70 -14.69 -20.63
CA PRO A 169 -27.99 -14.68 -19.96
C PRO A 169 -28.40 -13.24 -19.59
N GLU A 170 -29.69 -12.94 -19.64
CA GLU A 170 -30.24 -11.62 -19.23
C GLU A 170 -29.90 -11.23 -17.79
N SER A 171 -29.62 -12.21 -16.93
CA SER A 171 -29.22 -11.98 -15.54
C SER A 171 -27.81 -11.42 -15.37
N LYS A 172 -26.93 -11.53 -16.37
CA LYS A 172 -25.56 -11.03 -16.29
C LYS A 172 -25.49 -9.57 -16.70
N LYS A 173 -24.82 -8.75 -15.87
CA LYS A 173 -24.81 -7.30 -16.06
C LYS A 173 -23.40 -6.76 -16.25
N ILE A 174 -23.10 -6.29 -17.45
CA ILE A 174 -21.89 -5.53 -17.75
C ILE A 174 -22.26 -4.05 -17.70
N LEU A 175 -21.58 -3.29 -16.85
CA LEU A 175 -21.84 -1.88 -16.58
C LEU A 175 -20.86 -0.94 -17.26
N LEU A 176 -19.63 -1.41 -17.52
CA LEU A 176 -18.57 -0.59 -18.10
C LEU A 176 -17.59 -1.43 -18.93
N GLY A 177 -17.25 -0.94 -20.12
CA GLY A 177 -16.18 -1.49 -20.95
C GLY A 177 -14.92 -0.63 -20.91
N VAL A 178 -13.74 -1.21 -20.69
CA VAL A 178 -12.46 -0.48 -20.60
C VAL A 178 -11.52 -0.89 -21.75
N MET A 179 -10.94 0.09 -22.43
CA MET A 179 -9.96 -0.15 -23.49
C MET A 179 -8.90 0.92 -23.55
N ALA A 180 -7.70 0.51 -23.97
CA ALA A 180 -6.56 1.40 -24.07
C ALA A 180 -6.11 1.66 -25.51
N ASN A 181 -6.92 1.34 -26.53
CA ASN A 181 -6.63 1.65 -27.93
C ASN A 181 -7.93 1.92 -28.68
N ASP A 182 -7.94 2.96 -29.50
CA ASP A 182 -9.10 3.58 -30.16
C ASP A 182 -9.14 3.35 -31.69
N HIS A 183 -8.10 2.78 -32.27
CA HIS A 183 -7.91 2.75 -33.73
C HIS A 183 -7.62 1.36 -34.29
N ALA A 184 -7.08 0.45 -33.48
CA ALA A 184 -6.78 -0.90 -33.91
C ALA A 184 -8.08 -1.71 -34.15
N PRO A 185 -8.17 -2.51 -35.23
CA PRO A 185 -9.42 -3.15 -35.65
C PRO A 185 -10.12 -3.96 -34.55
N THR A 186 -9.37 -4.73 -33.77
CA THR A 186 -9.94 -5.57 -32.71
C THR A 186 -10.52 -4.74 -31.57
N GLN A 187 -9.85 -3.66 -31.20
CA GLN A 187 -10.30 -2.76 -30.14
C GLN A 187 -11.48 -1.91 -30.58
N VAL A 188 -11.47 -1.45 -31.85
CA VAL A 188 -12.63 -0.80 -32.45
C VAL A 188 -13.82 -1.75 -32.49
N ALA A 189 -13.62 -3.03 -32.85
CA ALA A 189 -14.67 -4.04 -32.82
C ALA A 189 -15.26 -4.25 -31.42
N PHE A 190 -14.41 -4.34 -30.38
CA PHE A 190 -14.86 -4.41 -28.99
C PHE A 190 -15.67 -3.16 -28.59
N SER A 191 -15.16 -1.97 -28.90
CA SER A 191 -15.83 -0.68 -28.64
C SER A 191 -17.20 -0.57 -29.30
N MET A 192 -17.29 -0.86 -30.60
CA MET A 192 -18.55 -0.76 -31.34
C MET A 192 -19.57 -1.80 -30.88
N THR A 193 -19.11 -2.98 -30.46
CA THR A 193 -20.00 -4.00 -29.89
C THR A 193 -20.61 -3.52 -28.57
N LEU A 194 -19.81 -2.92 -27.68
CA LEU A 194 -20.32 -2.36 -26.43
C LEU A 194 -21.30 -1.20 -26.69
N LYS A 195 -21.00 -0.36 -27.69
CA LYS A 195 -21.87 0.75 -28.11
C LYS A 195 -23.23 0.25 -28.62
N GLU A 196 -23.26 -0.81 -29.43
CA GLU A 196 -24.49 -1.47 -29.90
C GLU A 196 -25.35 -2.01 -28.76
N LEU A 197 -24.72 -2.38 -27.63
CA LEU A 197 -25.38 -2.88 -26.43
C LEU A 197 -25.70 -1.78 -25.41
N ASN A 198 -25.46 -0.50 -25.75
CA ASN A 198 -25.61 0.65 -24.85
C ASN A 198 -24.79 0.53 -23.54
N ILE A 199 -23.64 -0.15 -23.59
CA ILE A 199 -22.72 -0.25 -22.46
C ILE A 199 -21.74 0.92 -22.51
N PRO A 200 -21.62 1.75 -21.44
CA PRO A 200 -20.64 2.83 -21.37
C PRO A 200 -19.20 2.35 -21.58
N ARG A 201 -18.39 3.17 -22.24
CA ARG A 201 -17.01 2.85 -22.61
C ARG A 201 -16.04 3.86 -22.00
N LEU A 202 -14.97 3.34 -21.40
CA LEU A 202 -13.85 4.09 -20.85
C LEU A 202 -12.61 3.87 -21.73
N TYR A 203 -12.09 4.95 -22.29
CA TYR A 203 -10.85 4.97 -23.06
C TYR A 203 -9.66 5.45 -22.23
N LEU A 204 -8.54 4.72 -22.35
CA LEU A 204 -7.24 5.07 -21.80
C LEU A 204 -6.26 5.34 -22.94
N GLN A 205 -5.61 6.50 -22.94
CA GLN A 205 -4.55 6.77 -23.88
C GLN A 205 -3.35 5.85 -23.60
N HIS A 206 -2.84 5.13 -24.62
CA HIS A 206 -1.66 4.25 -24.48
C HIS A 206 -0.39 4.77 -25.17
N ALA A 207 -0.56 5.72 -26.09
CA ALA A 207 0.50 6.31 -26.89
C ALA A 207 0.11 7.74 -27.28
N GLU A 208 1.08 8.54 -27.71
CA GLU A 208 0.79 9.86 -28.29
C GLU A 208 -0.09 9.71 -29.54
N VAL A 209 -0.96 10.69 -29.73
CA VAL A 209 -2.03 10.66 -30.74
C VAL A 209 -1.64 11.47 -31.96
N SER A 210 -2.28 11.19 -33.09
CA SER A 210 -2.00 11.86 -34.37
C SER A 210 -3.30 12.28 -35.06
N GLU A 211 -3.19 13.16 -36.05
CA GLU A 211 -4.33 13.70 -36.80
C GLU A 211 -5.04 12.62 -37.65
N CYS A 212 -4.39 11.47 -37.87
CA CYS A 212 -4.96 10.31 -38.54
C CYS A 212 -5.91 9.46 -37.67
N PHE A 213 -5.96 9.71 -36.35
CA PHE A 213 -6.76 8.92 -35.42
C PHE A 213 -8.26 9.26 -35.52
N PRO A 214 -9.16 8.32 -35.14
CA PRO A 214 -10.59 8.60 -35.12
C PRO A 214 -10.96 9.65 -34.05
N PRO A 215 -12.14 10.30 -34.18
CA PRO A 215 -12.65 11.18 -33.13
C PRO A 215 -12.87 10.44 -31.80
N LEU A 216 -12.71 11.16 -30.69
CA LEU A 216 -12.88 10.64 -29.34
C LEU A 216 -14.38 10.59 -28.97
N ASP A 217 -15.02 9.43 -29.13
CA ASP A 217 -16.49 9.25 -28.94
C ASP A 217 -16.88 8.49 -27.66
N PHE A 218 -15.99 8.38 -26.68
CA PHE A 218 -16.19 7.56 -25.49
C PHE A 218 -16.92 8.32 -24.40
N GLU A 219 -17.73 7.63 -23.59
CA GLU A 219 -18.45 8.25 -22.47
C GLU A 219 -17.47 8.78 -21.41
N ILE A 220 -16.34 8.10 -21.22
CA ILE A 220 -15.22 8.54 -20.40
C ILE A 220 -13.91 8.38 -21.20
N SER A 221 -13.09 9.42 -21.22
CA SER A 221 -11.75 9.38 -21.81
C SER A 221 -10.70 9.88 -20.84
N ILE A 222 -9.61 9.14 -20.68
CA ILE A 222 -8.46 9.53 -19.87
C ILE A 222 -7.27 9.72 -20.82
N LEU A 223 -6.81 10.96 -20.91
CA LEU A 223 -5.66 11.37 -21.70
C LEU A 223 -4.50 11.73 -20.78
N HIS A 224 -3.28 11.67 -21.31
CA HIS A 224 -2.09 11.99 -20.51
C HIS A 224 -1.74 13.46 -20.48
N ASN A 225 -2.21 14.24 -21.45
CA ASN A 225 -1.78 15.61 -21.66
C ASN A 225 -2.79 16.42 -22.48
N GLU A 226 -2.69 17.76 -22.38
CA GLU A 226 -3.55 18.71 -23.12
C GLU A 226 -3.27 18.65 -24.62
N HIS A 227 -2.03 18.35 -25.00
CA HIS A 227 -1.64 18.25 -26.40
C HIS A 227 -2.45 17.19 -27.16
N SER A 228 -2.63 16.02 -26.56
CA SER A 228 -3.46 14.95 -27.09
C SER A 228 -4.92 15.37 -27.20
N LEU A 229 -5.42 16.11 -26.21
CA LEU A 229 -6.79 16.64 -26.24
C LEU A 229 -7.00 17.60 -27.42
N ASP A 230 -6.04 18.49 -27.67
CA ASP A 230 -6.08 19.42 -28.78
C ASP A 230 -6.04 18.71 -30.14
N ILE A 231 -5.27 17.63 -30.29
CA ILE A 231 -5.28 16.80 -31.50
C ILE A 231 -6.65 16.13 -31.68
N TYR A 232 -7.24 15.55 -30.63
CA TYR A 232 -8.57 14.96 -30.73
C TYR A 232 -9.65 15.99 -31.10
N ARG A 233 -9.56 17.23 -30.59
CA ARG A 233 -10.46 18.33 -30.97
C ARG A 233 -10.39 18.66 -32.45
N LYS A 234 -9.20 18.57 -33.06
CA LYS A 234 -9.03 18.71 -34.52
C LYS A 234 -9.59 17.51 -35.29
N ASN A 235 -9.46 16.31 -34.73
CA ASN A 235 -9.88 15.07 -35.40
C ASN A 235 -11.41 14.94 -35.50
N GLY A 236 -12.15 15.61 -34.63
CA GLY A 236 -13.62 15.70 -34.65
C GLY A 236 -14.20 16.15 -33.31
N SER A 237 -15.53 16.12 -33.20
CA SER A 237 -16.21 16.43 -31.94
C SER A 237 -15.87 15.41 -30.86
N ILE A 238 -15.48 15.89 -29.68
CA ILE A 238 -15.27 15.04 -28.50
C ILE A 238 -16.61 14.77 -27.83
N GLN A 239 -16.90 13.51 -27.55
CA GLN A 239 -18.08 13.09 -26.77
C GLN A 239 -17.66 12.66 -25.36
N GLY A 240 -18.62 12.71 -24.43
CA GLY A 240 -18.41 12.28 -23.05
C GLY A 240 -17.51 13.19 -22.24
N LYS A 241 -17.02 12.68 -21.11
CA LYS A 241 -16.13 13.40 -20.19
C LYS A 241 -14.68 13.05 -20.44
N THR A 242 -13.82 14.06 -20.52
CA THR A 242 -12.38 13.87 -20.69
C THR A 242 -11.62 14.33 -19.45
N PHE A 243 -10.69 13.49 -18.99
CA PHE A 243 -9.81 13.73 -17.85
C PHE A 243 -8.37 13.72 -18.32
N ILE A 244 -7.53 14.60 -17.75
CA ILE A 244 -6.09 14.65 -18.04
C ILE A 244 -5.33 14.21 -16.80
N LEU A 245 -4.66 13.07 -16.89
CA LEU A 245 -3.86 12.51 -15.82
C LEU A 245 -2.40 12.35 -16.26
N PRO A 246 -1.42 12.93 -15.54
CA PRO A 246 -0.03 12.82 -15.92
C PRO A 246 0.40 11.36 -15.90
N ARG A 247 1.15 10.96 -16.94
CA ARG A 247 1.70 9.61 -17.05
C ARG A 247 2.73 9.29 -15.95
N PHE A 248 3.43 10.32 -15.49
CA PHE A 248 4.48 10.20 -14.47
C PHE A 248 3.97 10.70 -13.13
N THR A 249 4.14 9.87 -12.09
CA THR A 249 3.85 10.22 -10.70
C THR A 249 5.08 10.77 -9.96
N SER A 250 6.27 10.59 -10.52
CA SER A 250 7.53 11.13 -10.00
C SER A 250 7.65 12.64 -10.21
N HIS A 251 8.49 13.28 -9.40
CA HIS A 251 8.76 14.70 -9.52
C HIS A 251 9.49 15.00 -10.84
N PHE A 252 9.04 16.04 -11.54
CA PHE A 252 9.71 16.52 -12.76
C PHE A 252 11.06 17.16 -12.43
N ASN A 253 12.16 16.58 -12.94
CA ASN A 253 13.51 17.04 -12.61
C ASN A 253 13.98 18.17 -13.55
N LEU A 254 13.52 19.40 -13.29
CA LEU A 254 13.95 20.58 -14.04
C LEU A 254 15.43 20.93 -13.81
N GLU A 255 15.95 20.66 -12.60
CA GLU A 255 17.33 20.99 -12.24
C GLU A 255 18.33 20.20 -13.10
N GLY A 256 18.06 18.92 -13.36
CA GLY A 256 18.86 18.08 -14.25
C GLY A 256 18.95 18.63 -15.68
N LEU A 257 17.85 19.17 -16.22
CA LEU A 257 17.85 19.79 -17.56
C LEU A 257 18.68 21.08 -17.58
N ARG A 258 18.63 21.87 -16.51
CA ARG A 258 19.33 23.15 -16.39
C ARG A 258 20.77 23.03 -15.91
N LYS A 259 21.22 21.83 -15.58
CA LYS A 259 22.60 21.56 -15.19
C LYS A 259 23.55 21.94 -16.32
N GLU A 260 24.54 22.76 -15.98
CA GLU A 260 25.58 23.17 -16.92
C GLU A 260 26.56 22.02 -17.16
N ARG A 261 26.88 21.74 -18.43
CA ARG A 261 27.75 20.63 -18.85
C ARG A 261 28.97 21.20 -19.59
N LYS A 262 30.00 21.57 -18.82
CA LYS A 262 31.27 22.16 -19.29
C LYS A 262 32.45 21.17 -19.37
N ASN A 263 32.27 19.96 -18.84
CA ASN A 263 33.30 18.92 -18.75
C ASN A 263 32.95 17.73 -19.64
N LEU A 264 33.89 16.80 -19.79
CA LEU A 264 33.73 15.45 -20.36
C LEU A 264 32.32 14.84 -20.16
N VAL A 265 31.51 14.81 -21.22
CA VAL A 265 30.11 14.34 -21.19
C VAL A 265 29.97 12.87 -21.59
N THR A 266 28.90 12.23 -21.12
CA THR A 266 28.48 10.92 -21.63
C THR A 266 27.31 11.12 -22.58
N VAL A 267 27.35 10.47 -23.75
CA VAL A 267 26.31 10.56 -24.78
C VAL A 267 25.65 9.18 -24.97
N GLY A 268 24.32 9.16 -24.88
CA GLY A 268 23.51 7.97 -25.09
C GLY A 268 22.75 8.04 -26.42
N ILE A 269 22.88 7.00 -27.24
CA ILE A 269 22.13 6.87 -28.50
C ILE A 269 20.94 5.93 -28.28
N TYR A 270 19.73 6.46 -28.43
CA TYR A 270 18.49 5.73 -28.21
C TYR A 270 17.96 5.23 -29.53
N LEU A 271 17.92 3.91 -29.72
CA LEU A 271 17.47 3.32 -30.98
C LEU A 271 15.95 3.19 -31.05
N SER A 272 15.41 3.25 -32.26
CA SER A 272 14.01 2.91 -32.55
C SER A 272 13.87 1.44 -33.00
N SER A 273 12.67 0.97 -33.34
CA SER A 273 12.48 -0.37 -33.89
C SER A 273 13.09 -0.55 -35.28
N THR A 274 13.40 0.54 -35.99
CA THR A 274 14.01 0.53 -37.33
C THR A 274 15.11 1.60 -37.41
N ASN A 275 16.36 1.20 -37.65
CA ASN A 275 17.50 2.12 -37.61
C ASN A 275 18.34 2.01 -38.87
N ASN A 276 18.97 3.12 -39.27
CA ASN A 276 19.90 3.14 -40.37
C ASN A 276 21.33 2.87 -39.86
N ARG A 277 21.90 1.71 -40.22
CA ARG A 277 23.23 1.27 -39.77
C ARG A 277 24.36 2.21 -40.23
N GLN A 278 24.32 2.71 -41.47
CA GLN A 278 25.37 3.60 -42.00
C GLN A 278 25.38 4.92 -41.24
N VAL A 279 24.20 5.48 -40.99
CA VAL A 279 24.03 6.70 -40.19
C VAL A 279 24.50 6.45 -38.75
N PHE A 280 24.07 5.35 -38.14
CA PHE A 280 24.47 4.98 -36.79
C PHE A 280 26.00 4.92 -36.63
N ASN A 281 26.71 4.22 -37.52
CA ASN A 281 28.17 4.13 -37.48
C ASN A 281 28.83 5.51 -37.65
N SER A 282 28.30 6.34 -38.54
CA SER A 282 28.80 7.70 -38.77
C SER A 282 28.66 8.58 -37.52
N ILE A 283 27.55 8.45 -36.78
CA ILE A 283 27.34 9.17 -35.52
C ILE A 283 28.37 8.74 -34.47
N ILE A 284 28.60 7.42 -34.32
CA ILE A 284 29.60 6.90 -33.38
C ILE A 284 31.00 7.42 -33.71
N GLU A 285 31.39 7.38 -34.98
CA GLU A 285 32.69 7.88 -35.44
C GLU A 285 32.87 9.37 -35.15
N LEU A 286 31.85 10.19 -35.43
CA LEU A 286 31.88 11.63 -35.18
C LEU A 286 31.90 11.96 -33.69
N LEU A 287 31.12 11.26 -32.85
CA LEU A 287 31.15 11.46 -31.40
C LEU A 287 32.47 11.04 -30.79
N SER A 288 33.09 9.97 -31.30
CA SER A 288 34.39 9.47 -30.80
C SER A 288 35.55 10.40 -31.13
N ARG A 289 35.40 11.27 -32.14
CA ARG A 289 36.37 12.32 -32.49
C ARG A 289 36.23 13.59 -31.66
N ASN A 290 35.11 13.77 -30.95
CA ASN A 290 34.90 14.94 -30.11
C ASN A 290 35.67 14.77 -28.79
N PRO A 291 36.68 15.63 -28.48
CA PRO A 291 37.51 15.50 -27.28
C PRO A 291 36.75 15.70 -25.96
N ASN A 292 35.56 16.30 -26.01
CA ASN A 292 34.72 16.54 -24.84
C ASN A 292 33.71 15.41 -24.58
N VAL A 293 33.68 14.35 -25.40
CA VAL A 293 32.87 13.16 -25.17
C VAL A 293 33.72 12.08 -24.48
N LYS A 294 33.34 11.70 -23.26
CA LYS A 294 34.04 10.70 -22.46
C LYS A 294 33.65 9.27 -22.82
N ASN A 295 32.34 9.05 -22.90
CA ASN A 295 31.74 7.72 -23.01
C ASN A 295 30.54 7.80 -23.96
N ILE A 296 30.37 6.76 -24.77
CA ILE A 296 29.20 6.56 -25.62
C ILE A 296 28.52 5.26 -25.20
N PHE A 297 27.19 5.29 -25.06
CA PHE A 297 26.41 4.08 -24.84
C PHE A 297 25.21 4.02 -25.77
N ILE A 298 24.68 2.82 -25.95
CA ILE A 298 23.53 2.55 -26.80
C ILE A 298 22.40 2.00 -25.94
N LYS A 299 21.20 2.56 -26.13
CA LYS A 299 19.96 2.06 -25.52
C LYS A 299 19.07 1.46 -26.61
N PRO A 300 19.03 0.13 -26.77
CA PRO A 300 18.23 -0.51 -27.81
C PRO A 300 16.74 -0.38 -27.55
N HIS A 301 15.95 -0.41 -28.63
CA HIS A 301 14.50 -0.49 -28.53
C HIS A 301 14.09 -1.86 -27.95
N PRO A 302 13.06 -1.96 -27.09
CA PRO A 302 12.64 -3.23 -26.48
C PRO A 302 12.23 -4.34 -27.45
N GLN A 303 11.98 -4.01 -28.72
CA GLN A 303 11.62 -4.97 -29.77
C GLN A 303 12.82 -5.39 -30.65
N LEU A 304 13.99 -4.81 -30.44
CA LEU A 304 15.22 -5.28 -31.09
C LEU A 304 15.76 -6.46 -30.28
N ASP A 305 15.96 -7.58 -30.96
CA ASP A 305 16.62 -8.75 -30.39
C ASP A 305 18.15 -8.57 -30.36
N ASP A 306 18.83 -9.38 -29.55
CA ASP A 306 20.27 -9.30 -29.35
C ASP A 306 21.05 -9.55 -30.66
N VAL A 307 20.47 -10.24 -31.64
CA VAL A 307 21.07 -10.49 -32.96
C VAL A 307 21.13 -9.20 -33.77
N LYS A 308 20.01 -8.48 -33.90
CA LYS A 308 19.96 -7.20 -34.62
C LYS A 308 20.82 -6.13 -33.97
N ILE A 309 20.94 -6.15 -32.64
CA ILE A 309 21.82 -5.23 -31.92
C ILE A 309 23.28 -5.51 -32.28
N LYS A 310 23.70 -6.79 -32.29
CA LYS A 310 25.05 -7.18 -32.76
C LYS A 310 25.30 -6.81 -34.21
N ASP A 311 24.31 -7.02 -35.09
CA ASP A 311 24.41 -6.65 -36.50
C ASP A 311 24.55 -5.14 -36.71
N LEU A 312 23.95 -4.32 -35.83
CA LEU A 312 24.06 -2.86 -35.85
C LEU A 312 25.42 -2.37 -35.33
N CYS A 313 25.87 -2.87 -34.17
CA CYS A 313 27.08 -2.39 -33.49
C CYS A 313 28.39 -2.97 -34.05
N GLY A 314 28.36 -4.12 -34.72
CA GLY A 314 29.59 -4.84 -35.09
C GLY A 314 30.38 -5.35 -33.87
N ASP A 315 31.68 -5.58 -34.04
CA ASP A 315 32.60 -6.06 -32.99
C ASP A 315 33.13 -4.92 -32.07
N GLU A 316 32.65 -3.69 -32.23
CA GLU A 316 33.09 -2.56 -31.40
C GLU A 316 32.59 -2.69 -29.95
N ALA A 317 33.49 -2.40 -28.99
CA ALA A 317 33.21 -2.48 -27.56
C ALA A 317 32.37 -1.28 -27.05
N ILE A 318 31.21 -1.03 -27.63
CA ILE A 318 30.29 0.03 -27.18
C ILE A 318 29.40 -0.51 -26.05
N LYS A 319 29.23 0.29 -25.00
CA LYS A 319 28.39 -0.09 -23.86
C LYS A 319 26.92 -0.14 -24.26
N ILE A 320 26.24 -1.26 -23.98
CA ILE A 320 24.81 -1.45 -24.24
C ILE A 320 24.04 -1.38 -22.92
N GLU A 321 23.08 -0.46 -22.83
CA GLU A 321 22.23 -0.23 -21.65
C GLU A 321 20.79 -0.61 -21.98
N LYS A 322 20.25 -1.67 -21.34
CA LYS A 322 18.87 -2.13 -21.61
C LYS A 322 17.80 -1.20 -21.01
N ASN A 323 18.15 -0.46 -19.96
CA ASN A 323 17.27 0.51 -19.28
C ASN A 323 17.81 1.93 -19.45
N ILE A 324 16.98 2.94 -19.14
CA ILE A 324 17.44 4.34 -19.09
C ILE A 324 18.36 4.48 -17.88
N PRO A 325 19.65 4.85 -18.06
CA PRO A 325 20.57 4.97 -16.93
C PRO A 325 20.19 6.10 -15.98
N GLU A 326 20.55 5.95 -14.70
CA GLU A 326 20.29 6.97 -13.66
C GLU A 326 21.39 8.05 -13.59
N TYR A 327 22.55 7.82 -14.21
CA TYR A 327 23.62 8.80 -14.28
C TYR A 327 23.36 9.87 -15.34
N ASP A 328 23.95 11.06 -15.14
CA ASP A 328 23.82 12.20 -16.05
C ASP A 328 24.45 11.92 -17.42
N HIS A 329 23.71 12.20 -18.49
CA HIS A 329 24.12 12.03 -19.88
C HIS A 329 23.28 12.90 -20.81
N ILE A 330 23.68 12.99 -22.08
CA ILE A 330 22.90 13.63 -23.15
C ILE A 330 22.33 12.54 -24.06
N ALA A 331 21.06 12.66 -24.44
CA ALA A 331 20.40 11.67 -25.28
C ALA A 331 20.23 12.15 -26.72
N ILE A 332 20.67 11.34 -27.68
CA ILE A 332 20.36 11.49 -29.11
C ILE A 332 19.27 10.47 -29.46
N VAL A 333 18.16 10.96 -30.00
CA VAL A 333 16.94 10.16 -30.16
C VAL A 333 16.34 10.40 -31.57
N PRO A 334 15.91 9.35 -32.29
CA PRO A 334 15.14 9.50 -33.53
C PRO A 334 13.66 9.79 -33.22
N ASN A 335 12.77 9.64 -34.20
CA ASN A 335 11.32 9.67 -34.01
C ASN A 335 10.85 8.64 -32.95
N SER A 336 10.78 9.05 -31.68
CA SER A 336 10.46 8.20 -30.54
C SER A 336 9.77 8.97 -29.41
N SER A 337 8.82 8.33 -28.74
CA SER A 337 8.11 8.90 -27.59
C SER A 337 8.93 8.89 -26.29
N VAL A 338 10.10 8.23 -26.27
CA VAL A 338 11.01 8.20 -25.11
C VAL A 338 11.52 9.60 -24.73
N VAL A 339 11.45 10.56 -25.65
CA VAL A 339 11.78 11.99 -25.44
C VAL A 339 11.11 12.53 -24.18
N VAL A 340 9.81 12.25 -23.99
CA VAL A 340 9.05 12.80 -22.85
C VAL A 340 9.56 12.21 -21.53
N GLU A 341 9.89 10.92 -21.49
CA GLU A 341 10.43 10.25 -20.29
C GLU A 341 11.82 10.76 -19.93
N LEU A 342 12.70 10.96 -20.92
CA LEU A 342 14.05 11.48 -20.71
C LEU A 342 14.02 12.91 -20.18
N LEU A 343 13.23 13.78 -20.81
CA LEU A 343 13.04 15.15 -20.34
C LEU A 343 12.47 15.16 -18.91
N HIS A 344 11.53 14.26 -18.59
CA HIS A 344 10.95 14.17 -17.25
C HIS A 344 12.00 13.84 -16.17
N LYS A 345 12.95 12.96 -16.49
CA LYS A 345 14.06 12.54 -15.60
C LYS A 345 15.17 13.57 -15.48
N GLY A 346 15.12 14.66 -16.24
CA GLY A 346 16.16 15.69 -16.23
C GLY A 346 17.29 15.45 -17.24
N ILE A 347 17.07 14.58 -18.24
CA ILE A 347 18.06 14.25 -19.27
C ILE A 347 17.81 15.13 -20.51
N PRO A 348 18.79 15.94 -20.96
CA PRO A 348 18.66 16.73 -22.18
C PRO A 348 18.60 15.83 -23.41
N VAL A 349 17.69 16.15 -24.33
CA VAL A 349 17.41 15.36 -25.53
C VAL A 349 17.62 16.19 -26.79
N PHE A 350 18.28 15.58 -27.79
CA PHE A 350 18.44 16.09 -29.15
C PHE A 350 17.82 15.11 -30.15
N HIS A 351 17.11 15.66 -31.14
CA HIS A 351 16.39 14.88 -32.13
C HIS A 351 17.20 14.72 -33.42
N PHE A 352 17.42 13.48 -33.85
CA PHE A 352 18.20 13.14 -35.04
C PHE A 352 17.36 12.30 -36.02
N PHE A 353 16.87 12.91 -37.10
CA PHE A 353 15.86 12.29 -37.98
C PHE A 353 16.39 11.09 -38.75
N GLU A 354 17.63 11.17 -39.22
CA GLU A 354 18.27 10.23 -40.14
C GLU A 354 18.63 8.90 -39.46
N LEU A 355 18.60 8.85 -38.12
CA LEU A 355 18.89 7.64 -37.35
C LEU A 355 17.77 6.59 -37.49
N GLY A 356 16.52 7.03 -37.70
CA GLY A 356 15.38 6.14 -37.95
C GLY A 356 15.08 5.96 -39.44
N THR A 357 14.31 4.93 -39.81
CA THR A 357 13.86 4.76 -41.22
C THR A 357 12.67 5.66 -41.59
N ILE A 358 11.99 6.24 -40.60
CA ILE A 358 10.98 7.29 -40.79
C ILE A 358 11.73 8.63 -40.65
N ASN A 359 12.48 8.99 -41.69
CA ASN A 359 13.52 10.02 -41.67
C ASN A 359 13.10 11.39 -42.24
N CYS A 360 11.85 11.55 -42.67
CA CYS A 360 11.45 12.72 -43.49
C CYS A 360 10.46 13.69 -42.84
N PHE A 361 10.00 13.45 -41.60
CA PHE A 361 9.14 14.41 -40.90
C PHE A 361 9.13 14.21 -39.38
N ASP A 362 8.84 15.30 -38.66
CA ASP A 362 8.65 15.35 -37.20
C ASP A 362 7.33 14.67 -36.81
N TYR A 363 7.39 13.34 -36.63
CA TYR A 363 6.22 12.48 -36.43
C TYR A 363 5.42 12.86 -35.19
N TYR A 364 6.10 13.17 -34.09
CA TYR A 364 5.47 13.58 -32.83
C TYR A 364 5.33 15.11 -32.69
N GLY A 365 5.92 15.88 -33.59
CA GLY A 365 5.88 17.34 -33.55
C GLY A 365 6.81 17.97 -32.50
N PHE A 366 7.71 17.23 -31.86
CA PHE A 366 8.52 17.72 -30.74
C PHE A 366 9.54 18.80 -31.15
N VAL A 367 10.08 18.72 -32.36
CA VAL A 367 11.01 19.73 -32.88
C VAL A 367 10.22 20.98 -33.29
N ARG A 368 9.15 20.81 -34.07
CA ARG A 368 8.30 21.91 -34.56
C ARG A 368 7.64 22.69 -33.43
N THR A 369 7.32 22.03 -32.31
CA THR A 369 6.74 22.67 -31.12
C THR A 369 7.78 23.23 -30.15
N GLY A 370 9.07 23.09 -30.47
CA GLY A 370 10.17 23.65 -29.67
C GLY A 370 10.41 22.91 -28.35
N ILE A 371 10.09 21.62 -28.27
CA ILE A 371 10.28 20.79 -27.08
C ILE A 371 11.69 20.24 -26.99
N VAL A 372 12.28 19.89 -28.13
CA VAL A 372 13.68 19.48 -28.29
C VAL A 372 14.29 20.18 -29.50
N LYS A 373 15.61 20.32 -29.53
CA LYS A 373 16.33 20.78 -30.72
C LYS A 373 16.57 19.63 -31.69
N HIS A 374 16.50 19.95 -32.98
CA HIS A 374 17.07 19.09 -34.02
C HIS A 374 18.60 19.18 -33.96
N LEU A 375 19.26 18.05 -34.20
CA LEU A 375 20.70 17.93 -34.33
C LEU A 375 21.02 17.43 -35.73
N ASP A 376 21.88 18.16 -36.44
CA ASP A 376 22.37 17.80 -37.77
C ASP A 376 23.73 17.10 -37.72
N PHE A 377 24.07 16.36 -38.78
CA PHE A 377 25.38 15.70 -38.93
C PHE A 377 26.58 16.64 -38.71
N LYS A 378 26.46 17.90 -39.14
CA LYS A 378 27.53 18.90 -39.04
C LYS A 378 27.82 19.31 -37.59
N GLU A 379 26.88 19.11 -36.68
CA GLU A 379 26.94 19.55 -35.30
C GLU A 379 27.43 18.43 -34.34
N ILE A 380 27.38 17.17 -34.76
CA ILE A 380 27.69 16.00 -33.88
C ILE A 380 29.11 16.07 -33.29
N ASN A 381 30.09 16.48 -34.09
CA ASN A 381 31.50 16.59 -33.66
C ASN A 381 31.80 17.91 -32.92
N THR A 382 30.78 18.71 -32.59
CA THR A 382 30.90 19.95 -31.81
C THR A 382 30.31 19.75 -30.42
N ASP A 383 30.49 20.72 -29.53
CA ASP A 383 29.84 20.75 -28.22
C ASP A 383 28.37 21.20 -28.38
N PHE A 384 27.56 20.45 -29.13
CA PHE A 384 26.18 20.80 -29.46
C PHE A 384 25.25 20.97 -28.23
N TRP A 385 25.70 20.52 -27.06
CA TRP A 385 25.04 20.71 -25.77
C TRP A 385 25.40 22.02 -25.07
N GLU A 386 26.36 22.78 -25.59
CA GLU A 386 26.77 24.07 -25.03
C GLU A 386 25.56 24.99 -24.94
N ASN A 387 25.40 25.64 -23.78
CA ASN A 387 24.27 26.53 -23.48
C ASN A 387 22.87 25.90 -23.62
N TYR A 388 22.75 24.56 -23.74
CA TYR A 388 21.45 23.91 -23.87
C TYR A 388 20.60 24.02 -22.59
N ASN A 389 21.23 24.25 -21.43
CA ASN A 389 20.53 24.63 -20.21
C ASN A 389 19.66 25.90 -20.37
N LEU A 390 20.07 26.85 -21.22
CA LEU A 390 19.31 28.09 -21.49
C LEU A 390 18.06 27.85 -22.35
N PHE A 391 18.01 26.74 -23.08
CA PHE A 391 16.82 26.34 -23.86
C PHE A 391 15.61 26.08 -22.96
N PHE A 392 15.83 25.57 -21.74
CA PHE A 392 14.80 25.24 -20.75
C PHE A 392 14.34 26.47 -19.94
N ASN A 393 13.93 27.54 -20.64
CA ASN A 393 13.45 28.78 -20.04
C ASN A 393 11.96 28.68 -19.60
N LYS A 394 11.41 29.77 -19.03
CA LYS A 394 10.00 29.80 -18.57
C LYS A 394 8.98 29.54 -19.69
N ALA A 395 9.25 30.01 -20.92
CA ALA A 395 8.36 29.81 -22.06
C ALA A 395 8.35 28.34 -22.51
N TRP A 396 9.53 27.70 -22.56
CA TRP A 396 9.65 26.27 -22.78
C TRP A 396 8.87 25.47 -21.73
N LEU A 397 9.02 25.82 -20.44
CA LEU A 397 8.33 25.14 -19.34
C LEU A 397 6.80 25.16 -19.52
N LYS A 398 6.25 26.31 -19.93
CA LYS A 398 4.82 26.48 -20.20
C LYS A 398 4.34 25.60 -21.36
N ASN A 399 5.15 25.46 -22.41
CA ASN A 399 4.83 24.60 -23.55
C ASN A 399 4.97 23.12 -23.19
N TYR A 400 6.04 22.74 -22.50
CA TYR A 400 6.27 21.36 -22.05
C TYR A 400 5.20 20.90 -21.05
N ALA A 401 4.67 21.79 -20.19
CA ALA A 401 3.56 21.48 -19.30
C ALA A 401 2.26 21.05 -20.02
N LYS A 402 2.10 21.37 -21.32
CA LYS A 402 0.98 20.87 -22.14
C LYS A 402 1.17 19.42 -22.58
N ILE A 403 2.41 18.94 -22.61
CA ILE A 403 2.81 17.58 -23.02
C ILE A 403 3.06 16.69 -21.81
N ASN A 404 3.59 17.26 -20.72
CA ASN A 404 3.79 16.60 -19.45
C ASN A 404 3.12 17.40 -18.32
N PRO A 405 1.87 17.07 -17.96
CA PRO A 405 1.16 17.76 -16.88
C PRO A 405 1.79 17.57 -15.50
N ALA A 406 2.74 16.64 -15.31
CA ALA A 406 3.47 16.47 -14.05
C ALA A 406 4.32 17.71 -13.67
N VAL A 407 4.45 18.68 -14.58
CA VAL A 407 5.05 20.00 -14.34
C VAL A 407 4.13 20.91 -13.51
N LYS A 408 2.81 20.65 -13.47
CA LYS A 408 1.81 21.44 -12.73
C LYS A 408 1.65 20.94 -11.28
N SER A 409 1.03 21.75 -10.41
CA SER A 409 0.91 21.47 -8.97
C SER A 409 0.16 20.15 -8.69
N THR A 410 0.58 19.44 -7.64
CA THR A 410 -0.01 18.17 -7.18
C THR A 410 -1.50 18.28 -6.80
N THR A 411 -1.99 19.49 -6.54
CA THR A 411 -3.36 19.76 -6.09
C THR A 411 -4.41 19.61 -7.22
N GLU A 412 -4.09 20.01 -8.46
CA GLU A 412 -4.99 19.90 -9.62
C GLU A 412 -5.21 18.43 -10.03
N THR A 413 -4.14 17.63 -9.96
CA THR A 413 -4.20 16.19 -10.26
C THR A 413 -5.09 15.45 -9.26
N ALA A 414 -5.00 15.78 -7.97
CA ALA A 414 -5.85 15.17 -6.94
C ALA A 414 -7.35 15.47 -7.16
N GLN A 415 -7.70 16.70 -7.56
CA GLN A 415 -9.07 17.06 -7.88
C GLN A 415 -9.59 16.31 -9.11
N THR A 416 -8.78 16.22 -10.17
CA THR A 416 -9.11 15.49 -11.40
C THR A 416 -9.37 14.00 -11.11
N ILE A 417 -8.50 13.38 -10.30
CA ILE A 417 -8.66 11.99 -9.85
C ILE A 417 -9.99 11.82 -9.09
N LYS A 418 -10.31 12.75 -8.17
CA LYS A 418 -11.56 12.70 -7.39
C LYS A 418 -12.81 12.74 -8.28
N GLU A 419 -12.81 13.58 -9.31
CA GLU A 419 -13.89 13.72 -10.28
C GLU A 419 -14.03 12.52 -11.21
N LEU A 420 -12.90 11.95 -11.64
CA LEU A 420 -12.86 10.71 -12.41
C LEU A 420 -13.51 9.57 -11.62
N VAL A 421 -13.04 9.35 -10.39
CA VAL A 421 -13.60 8.31 -9.51
C VAL A 421 -15.09 8.54 -9.28
N ASN A 422 -15.52 9.79 -9.04
CA ASN A 422 -16.96 10.10 -8.92
C ASN A 422 -17.76 9.72 -10.16
N THR A 423 -17.18 9.90 -11.34
CA THR A 423 -17.84 9.59 -12.62
C THR A 423 -17.95 8.08 -12.80
N ILE A 424 -16.87 7.33 -12.53
CA ILE A 424 -16.87 5.86 -12.61
C ILE A 424 -17.82 5.27 -11.56
N SER A 425 -17.77 5.73 -10.31
CA SER A 425 -18.65 5.24 -9.25
C SER A 425 -20.12 5.41 -9.60
N LYS A 426 -20.52 6.52 -10.26
CA LYS A 426 -21.91 6.71 -10.72
C LYS A 426 -22.36 5.68 -11.76
N ILE A 427 -21.44 5.14 -12.56
CA ILE A 427 -21.74 4.12 -13.56
C ILE A 427 -21.84 2.74 -12.91
N LEU A 428 -20.87 2.38 -12.07
CA LEU A 428 -20.80 1.06 -11.45
C LEU A 428 -21.83 0.87 -10.34
N TYR A 429 -22.22 1.95 -9.69
CA TYR A 429 -23.04 1.92 -8.48
C TYR A 429 -24.26 2.80 -8.72
N THR A 430 -25.41 2.21 -9.05
CA THR A 430 -26.69 2.92 -9.20
C THR A 430 -27.05 3.69 -7.92
N ASN A 431 -27.94 4.70 -8.00
CA ASN A 431 -28.19 5.74 -6.99
C ASN A 431 -28.05 5.37 -5.50
N ASN A 432 -28.44 4.18 -5.03
CA ASN A 432 -28.22 3.75 -3.64
C ASN A 432 -26.73 3.57 -3.27
N LYS A 433 -25.92 3.04 -4.19
CA LYS A 433 -24.52 2.67 -3.97
C LYS A 433 -23.58 3.84 -4.36
N ALA A 434 -24.01 4.70 -5.30
CA ALA A 434 -23.41 6.03 -5.49
C ALA A 434 -23.74 7.02 -4.35
N GLU A 435 -24.90 6.93 -3.68
CA GLU A 435 -25.14 7.66 -2.44
C GLU A 435 -24.18 7.21 -1.35
N ILE A 436 -23.93 5.91 -1.19
CA ILE A 436 -22.95 5.37 -0.25
C ILE A 436 -21.55 5.94 -0.53
N ILE A 437 -21.06 5.94 -1.78
CA ILE A 437 -19.72 6.46 -2.13
C ILE A 437 -19.66 8.00 -2.09
N LYS A 438 -20.74 8.69 -2.45
CA LYS A 438 -20.84 10.16 -2.31
C LYS A 438 -20.85 10.54 -0.84
N ASN A 439 -21.53 9.77 0.01
CA ASN A 439 -21.53 9.92 1.45
C ASN A 439 -20.18 9.56 2.03
N GLU A 440 -19.50 8.53 1.54
CA GLU A 440 -18.13 8.17 1.94
C GLU A 440 -17.11 9.26 1.57
N LYS A 441 -17.23 9.86 0.38
CA LYS A 441 -16.42 11.03 -0.01
C LYS A 441 -16.79 12.30 0.73
N LEU A 442 -18.05 12.48 1.12
CA LEU A 442 -18.52 13.59 1.95
C LEU A 442 -18.04 13.39 3.40
N ILE A 443 -18.12 12.18 3.93
CA ILE A 443 -17.63 11.75 5.24
C ILE A 443 -16.11 11.92 5.27
N ASN A 444 -15.37 11.45 4.26
CA ASN A 444 -13.92 11.68 4.16
C ASN A 444 -13.58 13.16 4.05
N LYS A 445 -14.35 13.95 3.29
CA LYS A 445 -14.16 15.41 3.24
C LYS A 445 -14.51 16.09 4.57
N LEU A 446 -15.53 15.64 5.30
CA LEU A 446 -15.95 16.17 6.61
C LEU A 446 -14.98 15.76 7.73
N LEU A 447 -14.43 14.53 7.67
CA LEU A 447 -13.37 14.02 8.53
C LEU A 447 -12.11 14.89 8.41
N CYS A 448 -11.77 15.32 7.18
CA CYS A 448 -10.61 16.18 6.91
C CYS A 448 -10.86 17.68 7.16
N ILE A 449 -12.10 18.18 7.16
CA ILE A 449 -12.39 19.62 7.36
C ILE A 449 -12.34 19.97 8.85
N THR A 450 -13.12 19.31 9.70
CA THR A 450 -13.05 19.44 11.16
C THR A 450 -13.79 18.27 11.84
N PRO A 451 -13.13 17.49 12.72
CA PRO A 451 -13.76 16.46 13.56
C PRO A 451 -15.05 16.90 14.27
N LEU A 452 -15.11 18.17 14.70
CA LEU A 452 -16.28 18.80 15.33
C LEU A 452 -17.49 18.87 14.39
N THR A 453 -17.28 19.15 13.10
CA THR A 453 -18.37 19.29 12.14
C THR A 453 -18.99 17.94 11.83
N LEU A 454 -18.18 16.88 11.67
CA LEU A 454 -18.70 15.52 11.51
C LEU A 454 -19.54 15.10 12.72
N LEU A 455 -19.00 15.26 13.93
CA LEU A 455 -19.71 14.85 15.15
C LEU A 455 -20.99 15.67 15.39
N SER A 456 -20.95 16.99 15.13
CA SER A 456 -22.14 17.84 15.17
C SER A 456 -23.18 17.41 14.13
N ILE A 457 -22.77 17.00 12.94
CA ILE A 457 -23.67 16.47 11.90
C ILE A 457 -24.25 15.13 12.33
N VAL A 458 -23.43 14.20 12.83
CA VAL A 458 -23.90 12.88 13.33
C VAL A 458 -24.91 13.07 14.46
N ASN A 459 -24.66 13.99 15.40
CA ASN A 459 -25.58 14.26 16.50
C ASN A 459 -26.87 14.99 16.05
N ARG A 460 -26.75 16.05 15.23
CA ARG A 460 -27.90 16.84 14.73
C ARG A 460 -28.80 16.06 13.79
N ILE A 461 -28.24 15.13 13.01
CA ILE A 461 -29.03 14.24 12.14
C ILE A 461 -29.84 13.26 13.00
N ASN A 462 -29.34 12.87 14.17
CA ASN A 462 -30.03 11.93 15.06
C ASN A 462 -31.16 12.59 15.87
N GLU A 463 -31.04 13.88 16.21
CA GLU A 463 -32.13 14.66 16.83
C GLU A 463 -33.38 14.80 15.92
N LYS A 464 -33.21 14.63 14.60
CA LYS A 464 -34.32 14.66 13.62
C LYS A 464 -34.61 13.26 13.10
N VAL A 465 -35.34 12.49 13.91
CA VAL A 465 -35.76 11.11 13.60
C VAL A 465 -36.48 11.04 12.25
N ASN A 466 -35.85 10.36 11.28
CA ASN A 466 -36.51 9.77 10.12
C ASN A 466 -35.67 8.59 9.59
N SER A 467 -36.33 7.60 9.01
CA SER A 467 -35.86 6.27 8.58
C SER A 467 -34.62 6.18 7.65
N LYS A 468 -33.96 7.30 7.34
CA LYS A 468 -32.73 7.37 6.53
C LYS A 468 -31.42 7.22 7.35
N ILE A 469 -31.51 7.12 8.67
CA ILE A 469 -30.36 7.04 9.61
C ILE A 469 -29.52 5.75 9.41
N LEU A 470 -30.14 4.67 8.94
CA LEU A 470 -29.49 3.36 8.72
C LEU A 470 -28.34 3.41 7.69
N ILE A 471 -28.39 4.36 6.75
CA ILE A 471 -27.46 4.43 5.61
C ILE A 471 -26.11 5.07 6.00
N TYR A 472 -26.05 5.82 7.11
CA TYR A 472 -24.82 6.50 7.54
C TYR A 472 -23.93 5.65 8.44
N ASP A 473 -24.48 4.89 9.39
CA ASP A 473 -23.68 4.07 10.31
C ASP A 473 -22.86 2.99 9.57
N GLU A 474 -23.45 2.36 8.53
CA GLU A 474 -22.76 1.41 7.64
C GLU A 474 -21.59 2.01 6.86
N SER A 475 -21.60 3.32 6.64
CA SER A 475 -20.52 4.02 5.94
C SER A 475 -19.50 4.66 6.90
N ILE A 476 -19.96 5.16 8.05
CA ILE A 476 -19.13 5.89 9.02
C ILE A 476 -18.28 4.93 9.85
N VAL A 477 -18.84 3.83 10.37
CA VAL A 477 -18.11 2.91 11.25
C VAL A 477 -16.87 2.30 10.57
N PRO A 478 -16.93 1.84 9.31
CA PRO A 478 -15.73 1.38 8.59
C PRO A 478 -14.68 2.49 8.43
N GLN A 479 -15.10 3.71 8.09
CA GLN A 479 -14.17 4.84 7.90
C GLN A 479 -13.51 5.27 9.23
N LEU A 480 -14.26 5.32 10.32
CA LEU A 480 -13.71 5.53 11.66
C LEU A 480 -12.71 4.41 12.03
N THR A 481 -13.02 3.17 11.65
CA THR A 481 -12.12 2.02 11.86
C THR A 481 -10.85 2.15 11.03
N ILE A 482 -10.93 2.56 9.77
CA ILE A 482 -9.77 2.84 8.90
C ILE A 482 -8.92 3.95 9.52
N LEU A 483 -9.51 5.08 9.92
CA LEU A 483 -8.79 6.17 10.56
C LEU A 483 -8.11 5.75 11.87
N PHE A 484 -8.80 4.94 12.68
CA PHE A 484 -8.24 4.39 13.92
C PHE A 484 -7.07 3.44 13.64
N ASN A 485 -7.21 2.55 12.65
CA ASN A 485 -6.17 1.61 12.24
C ASN A 485 -4.95 2.32 11.62
N ASN A 486 -5.20 3.35 10.80
CA ASN A 486 -4.18 4.20 10.18
C ASN A 486 -3.59 5.22 11.15
N ARG A 487 -4.18 5.37 12.34
CA ARG A 487 -3.76 6.30 13.39
C ARG A 487 -3.73 7.76 12.91
N ALA A 488 -4.74 8.14 12.14
CA ALA A 488 -4.90 9.50 11.65
C ALA A 488 -5.06 10.47 12.83
N SER A 489 -4.42 11.66 12.76
CA SER A 489 -4.45 12.65 13.84
C SER A 489 -5.87 13.09 14.26
N GLU A 490 -6.79 13.04 13.30
CA GLU A 490 -8.19 13.41 13.39
C GLU A 490 -8.97 12.50 14.33
N ILE A 491 -8.63 11.21 14.41
CA ILE A 491 -9.35 10.24 15.24
C ILE A 491 -9.25 10.60 16.73
N HIS A 492 -8.13 11.18 17.17
CA HIS A 492 -7.94 11.63 18.55
C HIS A 492 -8.95 12.71 18.96
N LYS A 493 -9.22 13.64 18.05
CA LYS A 493 -10.21 14.70 18.27
C LYS A 493 -11.62 14.09 18.26
N ILE A 494 -11.91 13.17 17.33
CA ILE A 494 -13.22 12.52 17.24
C ILE A 494 -13.54 11.73 18.51
N LEU A 495 -12.62 10.90 18.99
CA LEU A 495 -12.83 10.09 20.20
C LEU A 495 -13.07 10.97 21.44
N LYS A 496 -12.29 12.05 21.59
CA LYS A 496 -12.42 12.99 22.73
C LYS A 496 -13.76 13.73 22.76
N ILE A 497 -14.26 14.16 21.61
CA ILE A 497 -15.52 14.92 21.53
C ILE A 497 -16.71 13.93 21.59
N GLY A 498 -16.56 12.77 20.97
CA GLY A 498 -17.60 11.75 20.82
C GLY A 498 -18.15 11.18 22.14
N THR A 499 -17.38 11.22 23.23
CA THR A 499 -17.84 10.75 24.55
C THR A 499 -18.96 11.60 25.14
N ASN A 500 -19.06 12.88 24.76
CA ASN A 500 -20.04 13.81 25.33
C ASN A 500 -21.44 13.64 24.73
N PHE A 501 -21.61 12.78 23.72
CA PHE A 501 -22.89 12.54 23.07
C PHE A 501 -23.62 11.35 23.69
N GLU A 502 -24.96 11.34 23.58
CA GLU A 502 -25.79 10.21 24.00
C GLU A 502 -25.62 9.01 23.06
N THR A 503 -25.70 7.79 23.60
CA THR A 503 -25.50 6.54 22.83
C THR A 503 -26.75 6.21 22.02
N ASN A 504 -26.96 6.93 20.92
CA ASN A 504 -28.17 6.84 20.09
C ASN A 504 -27.89 6.40 18.63
N SER A 505 -26.64 6.15 18.26
CA SER A 505 -26.24 5.61 16.95
C SER A 505 -25.10 4.61 17.07
N ALA A 506 -24.91 3.78 16.04
CA ALA A 506 -23.82 2.81 16.05
C ALA A 506 -22.45 3.50 15.97
N SER A 507 -22.37 4.64 15.27
CA SER A 507 -21.16 5.46 15.21
C SER A 507 -20.76 6.00 16.59
N ILE A 508 -21.69 6.55 17.38
CA ILE A 508 -21.40 7.05 18.73
C ILE A 508 -21.07 5.88 19.68
N CYS A 509 -21.81 4.78 19.60
CA CYS A 509 -21.52 3.57 20.36
C CYS A 509 -20.09 3.06 20.06
N TRP A 510 -19.72 2.97 18.79
CA TRP A 510 -18.37 2.60 18.36
C TRP A 510 -17.31 3.56 18.91
N ILE A 511 -17.56 4.88 18.87
CA ILE A 511 -16.63 5.89 19.40
C ILE A 511 -16.43 5.72 20.90
N LYS A 512 -17.49 5.57 21.70
CA LYS A 512 -17.39 5.37 23.16
C LYS A 512 -16.61 4.10 23.49
N LEU A 513 -16.92 2.99 22.81
CA LEU A 513 -16.23 1.72 22.98
C LEU A 513 -14.76 1.80 22.57
N LYS A 514 -14.42 2.48 21.46
CA LYS A 514 -13.02 2.68 21.06
C LYS A 514 -12.27 3.64 21.96
N ASN A 515 -12.94 4.68 22.46
CA ASN A 515 -12.33 5.60 23.39
C ASN A 515 -11.99 4.90 24.72
N SER A 516 -12.83 3.96 25.16
CA SER A 516 -12.56 3.14 26.37
C SER A 516 -11.44 2.11 26.16
N GLU A 517 -10.98 1.85 24.94
CA GLU A 517 -9.75 1.08 24.72
C GLU A 517 -8.51 1.85 25.17
N TRP A 518 -8.56 3.18 25.21
CA TRP A 518 -7.41 4.02 25.56
C TRP A 518 -7.14 4.04 27.07
N PRO A 519 -5.88 3.97 27.52
CA PRO A 519 -5.56 4.05 28.93
C PRO A 519 -6.02 5.38 29.55
N GLY A 520 -6.68 5.32 30.71
CA GLY A 520 -7.22 6.50 31.40
C GLY A 520 -8.66 6.86 31.04
N ASN A 521 -9.21 6.29 29.96
CA ASN A 521 -10.62 6.43 29.60
C ASN A 521 -11.40 5.19 30.06
N THR A 522 -12.44 5.40 30.85
CA THR A 522 -13.31 4.35 31.40
C THR A 522 -14.75 4.74 31.13
N LEU A 523 -15.60 3.78 30.77
CA LEU A 523 -17.04 4.02 30.65
C LEU A 523 -17.63 4.14 32.06
N ILE A 524 -18.50 5.13 32.26
CA ILE A 524 -19.27 5.24 33.50
C ILE A 524 -20.50 4.31 33.45
N ASP A 525 -21.06 3.94 34.61
CA ASP A 525 -22.16 2.96 34.69
C ASP A 525 -23.36 3.31 33.79
N LYS A 526 -23.76 4.58 33.74
CA LYS A 526 -24.82 5.05 32.85
C LYS A 526 -24.49 4.79 31.36
N GLU A 527 -23.26 5.01 30.93
CA GLU A 527 -22.86 4.75 29.54
C GLU A 527 -22.86 3.26 29.22
N ILE A 528 -22.47 2.43 30.18
CA ILE A 528 -22.48 0.97 30.05
C ILE A 528 -23.92 0.48 29.83
N GLU A 529 -24.87 0.98 30.63
CA GLU A 529 -26.29 0.68 30.48
C GLU A 529 -26.85 1.15 29.14
N ASP A 530 -26.56 2.40 28.74
CA ASP A 530 -27.02 2.97 27.47
C ASP A 530 -26.48 2.17 26.27
N ILE A 531 -25.20 1.77 26.31
CA ILE A 531 -24.58 0.92 25.28
C ILE A 531 -25.25 -0.46 25.23
N PHE A 532 -25.50 -1.09 26.38
CA PHE A 532 -26.16 -2.39 26.44
C PHE A 532 -27.57 -2.34 25.84
N GLN A 533 -28.37 -1.33 26.24
CA GLN A 533 -29.71 -1.13 25.70
C GLN A 533 -29.71 -0.82 24.20
N PHE A 534 -28.73 -0.06 23.71
CA PHE A 534 -28.60 0.24 22.29
C PHE A 534 -28.26 -1.02 21.48
N ILE A 535 -27.22 -1.77 21.89
CA ILE A 535 -26.74 -2.94 21.15
C ILE A 535 -27.80 -4.03 21.06
N THR A 536 -28.53 -4.29 22.15
CA THR A 536 -29.60 -5.30 22.19
C THR A 536 -30.71 -4.96 21.19
N LYS A 537 -31.13 -3.70 21.11
CA LYS A 537 -32.19 -3.21 20.20
C LYS A 537 -31.73 -2.98 18.75
N TYR A 538 -30.44 -2.79 18.52
CA TYR A 538 -29.91 -2.50 17.18
C TYR A 538 -30.07 -3.68 16.23
N ASN A 539 -30.86 -3.54 15.15
CA ASN A 539 -31.10 -4.58 14.14
C ASN A 539 -30.91 -4.09 12.70
N ALA A 540 -30.32 -2.90 12.55
CA ALA A 540 -30.08 -2.21 11.29
C ALA A 540 -29.12 -2.95 10.34
N SER A 541 -28.02 -3.47 10.90
CA SER A 541 -26.91 -4.05 10.14
C SER A 541 -26.30 -5.20 10.93
N GLU A 542 -26.29 -6.39 10.34
CA GLU A 542 -25.74 -7.59 10.99
C GLU A 542 -24.23 -7.45 11.25
N THR A 543 -23.50 -6.89 10.29
CA THR A 543 -22.05 -6.69 10.36
C THR A 543 -21.68 -5.73 11.48
N ILE A 544 -22.37 -4.58 11.58
CA ILE A 544 -22.11 -3.61 12.66
C ILE A 544 -22.52 -4.20 14.01
N LYS A 545 -23.67 -4.87 14.11
CA LYS A 545 -24.13 -5.47 15.37
C LYS A 545 -23.09 -6.44 15.92
N LYS A 546 -22.58 -7.34 15.08
CA LYS A 546 -21.52 -8.29 15.45
C LYS A 546 -20.27 -7.58 15.98
N THR A 547 -19.85 -6.50 15.32
CA THR A 547 -18.70 -5.70 15.72
C THR A 547 -18.92 -5.03 17.08
N LEU A 548 -20.08 -4.38 17.28
CA LEU A 548 -20.41 -3.69 18.53
C LEU A 548 -20.56 -4.67 19.70
N GLU A 549 -21.24 -5.80 19.52
CA GLU A 549 -21.34 -6.86 20.55
C GLU A 549 -19.94 -7.34 20.98
N SER A 550 -19.04 -7.59 20.02
CA SER A 550 -17.67 -8.02 20.32
C SER A 550 -16.87 -6.93 21.04
N MET A 551 -17.01 -5.67 20.64
CA MET A 551 -16.31 -4.54 21.27
C MET A 551 -16.82 -4.30 22.69
N PHE A 552 -18.13 -4.43 22.93
CA PHE A 552 -18.71 -4.27 24.25
C PHE A 552 -18.32 -5.41 25.18
N ALA A 553 -18.30 -6.65 24.69
CA ALA A 553 -17.75 -7.80 25.41
C ALA A 553 -16.30 -7.53 25.88
N ASP A 554 -15.44 -6.99 25.01
CA ASP A 554 -14.06 -6.62 25.36
C ASP A 554 -13.99 -5.51 26.43
N ALA A 555 -14.92 -4.54 26.38
CA ALA A 555 -15.02 -3.45 27.35
C ALA A 555 -15.48 -3.97 28.73
N LEU A 556 -16.51 -4.82 28.79
CA LEU A 556 -16.99 -5.41 30.05
C LEU A 556 -15.94 -6.26 30.74
N LEU A 557 -15.21 -7.08 29.98
CA LEU A 557 -14.06 -7.84 30.51
C LEU A 557 -12.93 -6.93 31.00
N LYS A 558 -12.72 -5.76 30.38
CA LYS A 558 -11.72 -4.79 30.87
C LYS A 558 -12.16 -4.14 32.19
N LEU A 559 -13.46 -3.92 32.35
CA LEU A 559 -14.07 -3.30 33.54
C LEU A 559 -14.35 -4.30 34.67
N ASN A 560 -14.04 -5.59 34.48
CA ASN A 560 -14.37 -6.68 35.40
C ASN A 560 -15.87 -6.80 35.72
N ASN A 561 -16.75 -6.37 34.81
CA ASN A 561 -18.20 -6.44 34.99
C ASN A 561 -18.75 -7.77 34.41
N LEU A 562 -18.55 -8.86 35.15
CA LEU A 562 -18.93 -10.20 34.71
C LEU A 562 -20.46 -10.42 34.67
N ASN A 563 -21.21 -9.81 35.56
CA ASN A 563 -22.67 -9.92 35.59
C ASN A 563 -23.29 -9.43 34.27
N LEU A 564 -22.90 -8.23 33.83
CA LEU A 564 -23.39 -7.68 32.57
C LEU A 564 -22.80 -8.41 31.35
N PHE A 565 -21.59 -8.96 31.48
CA PHE A 565 -21.00 -9.81 30.44
C PHE A 565 -21.82 -11.09 30.22
N CYS A 566 -22.25 -11.76 31.29
CA CYS A 566 -23.16 -12.91 31.22
C CYS A 566 -24.51 -12.51 30.61
N ALA A 567 -25.11 -11.41 31.08
CA ALA A 567 -26.35 -10.89 30.49
C ALA A 567 -26.22 -10.55 28.99
N LEU A 568 -25.06 -10.05 28.56
CA LEU A 568 -24.75 -9.84 27.14
C LEU A 568 -24.69 -11.16 26.38
N LEU A 569 -24.05 -12.22 26.90
CA LEU A 569 -24.02 -13.52 26.23
C LEU A 569 -25.42 -14.10 26.02
N ASP A 570 -26.31 -13.91 27.00
CA ASP A 570 -27.69 -14.38 26.93
C ASP A 570 -28.48 -13.64 25.85
N GLN A 571 -28.38 -12.31 25.79
CA GLN A 571 -29.18 -11.45 24.91
C GLN A 571 -28.57 -11.18 23.54
N ALA A 572 -27.25 -11.31 23.38
CA ALA A 572 -26.54 -11.04 22.13
C ALA A 572 -26.93 -12.03 21.03
N LYS A 573 -26.95 -11.55 19.79
CA LYS A 573 -27.27 -12.38 18.61
C LYS A 573 -26.05 -13.14 18.11
N TYR A 574 -24.87 -12.52 18.13
CA TYR A 574 -23.65 -13.05 17.50
C TYR A 574 -22.55 -13.45 18.48
N ILE A 575 -22.44 -12.76 19.61
CA ILE A 575 -21.52 -13.14 20.69
C ILE A 575 -22.15 -14.26 21.54
N LYS A 576 -21.49 -15.42 21.52
CA LYS A 576 -21.87 -16.63 22.27
C LYS A 576 -20.61 -17.26 22.90
N PRO A 577 -20.73 -18.01 24.01
CA PRO A 577 -19.58 -18.63 24.69
C PRO A 577 -18.59 -19.35 23.77
N GLU A 578 -19.10 -20.16 22.85
CA GLU A 578 -18.33 -20.95 21.91
C GLU A 578 -17.64 -20.10 20.83
N LYS A 579 -18.18 -18.90 20.53
CA LYS A 579 -17.68 -17.96 19.52
C LYS A 579 -16.77 -16.87 20.10
N LEU A 580 -16.52 -16.85 21.41
CA LEU A 580 -15.59 -15.92 22.02
C LEU A 580 -14.18 -16.09 21.42
N ASN A 581 -13.52 -14.97 21.15
CA ASN A 581 -12.15 -15.02 20.65
C ASN A 581 -11.17 -15.41 21.78
N LEU A 582 -9.97 -15.88 21.42
CA LEU A 582 -9.01 -16.38 22.41
C LEU A 582 -8.59 -15.34 23.45
N LYS A 583 -8.51 -14.06 23.07
CA LYS A 583 -8.16 -12.97 23.98
C LYS A 583 -9.26 -12.73 25.02
N GLN A 584 -10.53 -12.84 24.61
CA GLN A 584 -11.68 -12.79 25.52
C GLN A 584 -11.67 -13.97 26.49
N LYS A 585 -11.42 -15.19 25.97
CA LYS A 585 -11.29 -16.41 26.77
C LYS A 585 -10.15 -16.29 27.80
N GLU A 586 -8.97 -15.83 27.39
CA GLU A 586 -7.81 -15.60 28.26
C GLU A 586 -8.14 -14.63 29.41
N LYS A 587 -8.71 -13.46 29.08
CA LYS A 587 -9.11 -12.46 30.07
C LYS A 587 -10.14 -13.00 31.06
N LEU A 588 -11.17 -13.69 30.55
CA LEU A 588 -12.20 -14.28 31.38
C LEU A 588 -11.59 -15.31 32.35
N ILE A 589 -10.76 -16.23 31.88
CA ILE A 589 -10.07 -17.22 32.73
C ILE A 589 -9.26 -16.52 33.83
N LYS A 590 -8.48 -15.49 33.49
CA LYS A 590 -7.71 -14.70 34.48
C LYS A 590 -8.60 -14.08 35.54
N LEU A 591 -9.73 -13.49 35.14
CA LEU A 591 -10.66 -12.87 36.07
C LEU A 591 -11.32 -13.88 37.00
N VAL A 592 -11.75 -15.03 36.48
CA VAL A 592 -12.33 -16.08 37.32
C VAL A 592 -11.29 -16.66 38.28
N LYS A 593 -10.07 -16.94 37.81
CA LYS A 593 -8.98 -17.46 38.64
C LYS A 593 -8.57 -16.50 39.77
N SER A 594 -8.81 -15.19 39.64
CA SER A 594 -8.47 -14.18 40.67
C SER A 594 -9.30 -14.22 41.98
N ASN A 595 -9.86 -15.38 42.35
CA ASN A 595 -10.68 -15.68 43.54
C ASN A 595 -11.99 -14.87 43.73
N LYS A 596 -12.25 -13.80 42.96
CA LYS A 596 -13.45 -12.97 43.14
C LYS A 596 -14.77 -13.62 42.70
N PHE A 597 -14.72 -14.58 41.78
CA PHE A 597 -15.92 -15.12 41.10
C PHE A 597 -15.93 -16.65 40.97
N GLN A 598 -15.03 -17.36 41.64
CA GLN A 598 -14.88 -18.82 41.51
C GLN A 598 -16.10 -19.65 42.00
N LYS A 599 -17.10 -19.01 42.63
CA LYS A 599 -18.24 -19.68 43.26
C LYS A 599 -19.58 -19.49 42.52
N GLU A 600 -19.60 -18.76 41.41
CA GLU A 600 -20.83 -18.55 40.65
C GLU A 600 -21.02 -19.66 39.61
N GLU A 601 -22.06 -20.49 39.76
CA GLU A 601 -22.35 -21.64 38.89
C GLU A 601 -22.42 -21.28 37.40
N ALA A 602 -23.00 -20.12 37.07
CA ALA A 602 -23.09 -19.63 35.68
C ALA A 602 -21.70 -19.40 35.06
N ILE A 603 -20.74 -18.92 35.84
CA ILE A 603 -19.36 -18.66 35.39
C ILE A 603 -18.59 -19.97 35.24
N ILE A 604 -18.81 -20.95 36.13
CA ILE A 604 -18.20 -22.28 36.02
C ILE A 604 -18.69 -22.98 34.74
N CYS A 605 -20.01 -23.00 34.50
CA CYS A 605 -20.59 -23.57 33.29
C CYS A 605 -20.08 -22.87 32.01
N LEU A 606 -19.90 -21.54 32.07
CA LEU A 606 -19.31 -20.77 30.97
C LEU A 606 -17.86 -21.22 30.64
N LEU A 607 -17.04 -21.46 31.66
CA LEU A 607 -15.66 -21.95 31.48
C LEU A 607 -15.60 -23.37 30.92
N GLU A 608 -16.48 -24.26 31.36
CA GLU A 608 -16.58 -25.63 30.83
C GLU A 608 -16.94 -25.63 29.35
N ASN A 609 -17.92 -24.81 28.95
CA ASN A 609 -18.32 -24.63 27.55
C ASN A 609 -17.21 -24.03 26.66
N ILE A 610 -16.36 -23.17 27.22
CA ILE A 610 -15.21 -22.61 26.51
C ILE A 610 -14.15 -23.67 26.23
N ASN A 611 -13.91 -24.57 27.20
CA ASN A 611 -12.84 -25.57 27.14
C ASN A 611 -13.15 -26.75 26.22
N SER A 612 -14.43 -27.11 26.05
CA SER A 612 -14.85 -28.28 25.26
C SER A 612 -14.54 -28.17 23.76
N ASN A 613 -14.42 -26.95 23.21
CA ASN A 613 -14.34 -26.68 21.77
C ASN A 613 -12.97 -26.17 21.28
N LEU A 614 -11.90 -26.34 22.05
CA LEU A 614 -10.56 -25.84 21.69
C LEU A 614 -9.66 -26.94 21.09
N ASN A 615 -8.90 -26.58 20.05
CA ASN A 615 -7.82 -27.42 19.54
C ASN A 615 -6.61 -27.38 20.50
N ASP A 616 -5.68 -28.33 20.33
CA ASP A 616 -4.54 -28.50 21.24
C ASP A 616 -3.62 -27.28 21.31
N TYR A 617 -3.45 -26.56 20.18
CA TYR A 617 -2.67 -25.32 20.16
C TYR A 617 -3.33 -24.23 21.01
N ASP A 618 -4.64 -24.05 20.85
CA ASP A 618 -5.39 -23.01 21.58
C ASP A 618 -5.49 -23.35 23.08
N LYS A 619 -5.62 -24.63 23.45
CA LYS A 619 -5.53 -25.10 24.84
C LYS A 619 -4.17 -24.74 25.44
N PHE A 620 -3.09 -25.12 24.76
CA PHE A 620 -1.72 -24.81 25.20
C PHE A 620 -1.49 -23.29 25.31
N LYS A 621 -1.94 -22.51 24.33
CA LYS A 621 -1.85 -21.05 24.36
C LYS A 621 -2.58 -20.44 25.54
N LEU A 622 -3.81 -20.88 25.83
CA LEU A 622 -4.55 -20.40 26.99
C LEU A 622 -3.90 -20.83 28.30
N GLU A 623 -3.37 -22.05 28.40
CA GLU A 623 -2.64 -22.51 29.58
C GLU A 623 -1.44 -21.60 29.90
N ILE A 624 -0.61 -21.30 28.89
CA ILE A 624 0.56 -20.44 29.05
C ILE A 624 0.19 -18.98 29.33
N LEU A 625 -0.83 -18.45 28.66
CA LEU A 625 -1.19 -17.03 28.81
C LEU A 625 -2.04 -16.75 30.04
N SER A 626 -2.84 -17.73 30.51
CA SER A 626 -3.73 -17.59 31.68
C SER A 626 -3.11 -18.06 32.99
N SER A 627 -1.97 -18.75 32.95
CA SER A 627 -1.18 -19.05 34.14
C SER A 627 -0.65 -17.74 34.72
N ASP A 628 -1.21 -17.32 35.86
CA ASP A 628 -0.67 -16.25 36.66
C ASP A 628 0.15 -16.86 37.80
N PRO A 629 1.48 -16.69 37.80
CA PRO A 629 2.35 -17.13 38.90
C PRO A 629 1.93 -16.56 40.26
N LYS A 630 1.21 -15.43 40.30
CA LYS A 630 0.69 -14.81 41.53
C LYS A 630 -0.51 -15.56 42.11
N LEU A 631 -1.20 -16.37 41.30
CA LEU A 631 -2.36 -17.17 41.73
C LEU A 631 -1.96 -18.58 42.22
N GLY A 632 -0.65 -18.86 42.30
CA GLY A 632 -0.13 -20.07 42.93
C GLY A 632 -0.25 -21.35 42.10
N ASP A 633 -0.55 -21.24 40.79
CA ASP A 633 -0.61 -22.39 39.88
C ASP A 633 0.83 -22.90 39.63
N PRO A 634 1.23 -24.10 40.11
CA PRO A 634 2.58 -24.62 39.95
C PRO A 634 2.73 -25.21 38.55
N CYS A 635 2.80 -24.35 37.55
CA CYS A 635 3.17 -24.77 36.21
C CYS A 635 4.68 -25.05 36.20
N ASN A 636 5.06 -26.33 36.03
CA ASN A 636 6.45 -26.76 35.80
C ASN A 636 7.02 -26.33 34.42
N TRP A 637 6.49 -25.26 33.85
CA TRP A 637 6.92 -24.76 32.56
C TRP A 637 8.22 -23.98 32.70
N ASN A 638 9.14 -24.22 31.78
CA ASN A 638 10.28 -23.35 31.52
C ASN A 638 10.34 -23.00 30.03
N HIS A 639 11.17 -22.03 29.66
CA HIS A 639 11.27 -21.52 28.30
C HIS A 639 11.56 -22.64 27.30
N LYS A 640 12.41 -23.61 27.67
CA LYS A 640 12.79 -24.74 26.80
C LYS A 640 11.62 -25.71 26.59
N LEU A 641 10.93 -26.10 27.66
CA LEU A 641 9.78 -27.02 27.59
C LEU A 641 8.64 -26.43 26.78
N ILE A 642 8.39 -25.12 26.94
CA ILE A 642 7.37 -24.40 26.18
C ILE A 642 7.75 -24.33 24.70
N GLU A 643 9.02 -24.08 24.40
CA GLU A 643 9.55 -24.10 23.05
C GLU A 643 9.35 -25.47 22.37
N ASP A 644 9.72 -26.56 23.06
CA ASP A 644 9.58 -27.91 22.52
C ASP A 644 8.10 -28.28 22.31
N LYS A 645 7.22 -27.90 23.24
CA LYS A 645 5.78 -28.10 23.09
C LYS A 645 5.22 -27.27 21.93
N PHE A 646 5.60 -26.00 21.81
CA PHE A 646 5.19 -25.13 20.70
C PHE A 646 5.58 -25.74 19.34
N LYS A 647 6.83 -26.22 19.20
CA LYS A 647 7.31 -26.89 17.97
C LYS A 647 6.47 -28.11 17.60
N SER A 648 5.99 -28.87 18.60
CA SER A 648 5.14 -30.05 18.35
C SER A 648 3.72 -29.72 17.89
N LEU A 649 3.25 -28.48 18.10
CA LEU A 649 1.86 -28.07 17.83
C LEU A 649 1.70 -27.21 16.57
N ILE A 650 2.79 -26.68 16.01
CA ILE A 650 2.76 -25.84 14.81
C ILE A 650 2.85 -26.65 13.51
N SER A 651 2.42 -26.04 12.40
CA SER A 651 2.53 -26.68 11.07
C SER A 651 3.98 -26.93 10.66
N SER A 652 4.22 -27.94 9.82
CA SER A 652 5.56 -28.26 9.30
C SER A 652 6.24 -27.08 8.60
N LYS A 653 5.46 -26.27 7.87
CA LYS A 653 5.95 -25.04 7.23
C LYS A 653 6.45 -24.02 8.25
N LEU A 654 5.66 -23.77 9.29
CA LEU A 654 6.03 -22.82 10.35
C LEU A 654 7.20 -23.34 11.20
N LEU A 655 7.27 -24.66 11.40
CA LEU A 655 8.41 -25.31 12.06
C LEU A 655 9.71 -25.12 11.28
N MET A 656 9.72 -25.29 9.95
CA MET A 656 10.90 -25.01 9.14
C MET A 656 11.36 -23.56 9.26
N GLU A 657 10.42 -22.61 9.25
CA GLU A 657 10.73 -21.19 9.44
C GLU A 657 11.29 -20.92 10.84
N TYR A 658 10.73 -21.56 11.88
CA TYR A 658 11.22 -21.49 13.25
C TYR A 658 12.68 -21.98 13.36
N GLU A 659 12.98 -23.17 12.81
CA GLU A 659 14.31 -23.78 12.84
C GLU A 659 15.34 -22.95 12.08
N THR A 660 14.90 -22.21 11.06
CA THR A 660 15.78 -21.38 10.23
C THR A 660 16.06 -20.02 10.89
N ILE A 661 15.06 -19.40 11.52
CA ILE A 661 15.13 -17.99 11.93
C ILE A 661 15.31 -17.84 13.45
N ILE A 662 14.55 -18.58 14.26
CA ILE A 662 14.47 -18.37 15.71
C ILE A 662 15.39 -19.32 16.47
N ALA A 663 15.35 -20.62 16.14
CA ALA A 663 16.11 -21.65 16.83
C ALA A 663 17.63 -21.37 16.89
N PRO A 664 18.30 -20.85 15.84
CA PRO A 664 19.74 -20.60 15.90
C PRO A 664 20.12 -19.60 17.00
N PHE A 665 19.31 -18.55 17.19
CA PHE A 665 19.54 -17.57 18.24
C PHE A 665 19.32 -18.17 19.63
N TYR A 666 18.20 -18.85 19.86
CA TYR A 666 17.93 -19.46 21.18
C TYR A 666 18.94 -20.54 21.56
N ASN A 667 19.36 -21.37 20.60
CA ASN A 667 20.33 -22.42 20.86
C ASN A 667 21.72 -21.85 21.18
N SER A 668 22.17 -20.83 20.44
CA SER A 668 23.49 -20.22 20.65
C SER A 668 23.58 -19.37 21.92
N THR A 669 22.46 -18.84 22.42
CA THR A 669 22.44 -17.94 23.59
C THR A 669 21.85 -18.57 24.85
N ARG A 670 21.50 -19.86 24.83
CA ARG A 670 20.84 -20.53 25.97
C ARG A 670 21.62 -20.42 27.28
N SER A 671 22.95 -20.47 27.24
CA SER A 671 23.81 -20.31 28.42
C SER A 671 23.76 -18.92 29.06
N GLN A 672 23.33 -17.89 28.31
CA GLN A 672 23.15 -16.53 28.80
C GLN A 672 21.73 -16.28 29.33
N MET A 673 20.75 -17.15 29.03
CA MET A 673 19.34 -17.03 29.43
C MET A 673 19.09 -17.37 30.90
N LEU A 674 19.79 -16.71 31.83
CA LEU A 674 19.77 -17.04 33.26
C LEU A 674 18.47 -16.64 33.97
N PHE A 675 17.73 -15.68 33.42
CA PHE A 675 16.50 -15.16 34.03
C PHE A 675 15.33 -15.19 33.04
N MET A 676 15.30 -16.16 32.13
CA MET A 676 14.27 -16.22 31.10
C MET A 676 12.91 -16.62 31.68
N ASP A 677 12.91 -17.36 32.80
CA ASP A 677 11.72 -17.95 33.40
C ASP A 677 11.24 -17.19 34.64
N VAL A 678 11.67 -15.94 34.85
CA VAL A 678 11.22 -15.06 35.97
C VAL A 678 9.71 -14.91 36.12
N CYS A 679 8.94 -15.19 35.06
CA CYS A 679 7.49 -15.36 35.15
C CYS A 679 7.14 -16.55 36.07
N TYR A 680 7.61 -17.77 35.77
CA TYR A 680 7.19 -19.01 36.44
C TYR A 680 8.12 -19.46 37.57
N ASN A 681 9.38 -19.03 37.57
CA ASN A 681 10.39 -19.44 38.53
C ASN A 681 10.65 -18.36 39.59
N ILE A 682 10.15 -18.60 40.80
CA ILE A 682 10.33 -17.70 41.95
C ILE A 682 11.80 -17.54 42.31
N LYS A 683 12.60 -18.62 42.19
CA LYS A 683 14.03 -18.57 42.54
C LYS A 683 14.80 -17.67 41.59
N GLU A 684 14.61 -17.82 40.27
CA GLU A 684 15.20 -16.89 39.28
C GLU A 684 14.79 -15.44 39.52
N ARG A 685 13.53 -15.21 39.92
CA ARG A 685 13.04 -13.87 40.23
C ARG A 685 13.76 -13.26 41.42
N GLU A 686 13.91 -14.01 42.51
CA GLU A 686 14.65 -13.53 43.68
C GLU A 686 16.15 -13.37 43.38
N ASP A 687 16.76 -14.26 42.59
CA ASP A 687 18.18 -14.16 42.20
C ASP A 687 18.44 -12.93 41.31
N PHE A 688 17.51 -12.57 40.41
CA PHE A 688 17.55 -11.32 39.66
C PHE A 688 17.52 -10.13 40.64
N TYR A 689 16.57 -10.15 41.58
CA TYR A 689 16.42 -9.10 42.58
C TYR A 689 17.68 -8.90 43.42
N ASP A 690 18.28 -9.98 43.89
CA ASP A 690 19.51 -9.96 44.66
C ASP A 690 20.68 -9.41 43.83
N LYS A 691 20.75 -9.74 42.54
CA LYS A 691 21.77 -9.16 41.65
C LYS A 691 21.67 -7.63 41.57
N ILE A 692 20.46 -7.08 41.44
CA ILE A 692 20.24 -5.62 41.45
C ILE A 692 20.66 -5.04 42.80
N LYS A 693 20.22 -5.68 43.90
CA LYS A 693 20.50 -5.23 45.26
C LYS A 693 22.01 -5.21 45.57
N ILE A 694 22.74 -6.24 45.17
CA ILE A 694 24.20 -6.33 45.33
C ILE A 694 24.90 -5.21 44.55
N ALA A 695 24.46 -4.93 43.31
CA ALA A 695 25.01 -3.84 42.51
C ALA A 695 24.81 -2.46 43.19
N LEU A 696 23.61 -2.22 43.75
CA LEU A 696 23.31 -1.00 44.50
C LEU A 696 24.20 -0.83 45.73
N ILE A 697 24.29 -1.87 46.58
CA ILE A 697 25.09 -1.85 47.82
C ILE A 697 26.58 -1.65 47.49
N SER A 698 27.06 -2.31 46.44
CA SER A 698 28.46 -2.23 46.01
C SER A 698 28.77 -0.99 45.17
N LYS A 699 27.75 -0.16 44.85
CA LYS A 699 27.84 0.98 43.92
C LYS A 699 28.43 0.61 42.56
N ASN A 700 28.20 -0.63 42.13
CA ASN A 700 28.62 -1.11 40.82
C ASN A 700 27.58 -0.71 39.78
N PRO A 701 27.98 -0.06 38.67
CA PRO A 701 27.04 0.32 37.62
C PRO A 701 26.38 -0.92 37.01
N LEU A 702 25.07 -0.86 36.82
CA LEU A 702 24.30 -1.95 36.21
C LEU A 702 23.17 -1.38 35.37
N SER A 703 22.88 -2.02 34.23
CA SER A 703 21.81 -1.66 33.32
C SER A 703 20.92 -2.86 33.04
N PHE A 704 19.61 -2.64 33.14
CA PHE A 704 18.59 -3.57 32.70
C PHE A 704 17.76 -2.92 31.59
N ILE A 705 17.90 -3.43 30.35
CA ILE A 705 17.24 -2.93 29.14
C ILE A 705 16.31 -4.00 28.60
N ARG A 706 15.15 -3.63 28.04
CA ARG A 706 14.18 -4.58 27.46
C ARG A 706 13.92 -4.26 25.99
N LEU A 707 13.94 -5.29 25.15
CA LEU A 707 13.68 -5.24 23.72
C LEU A 707 12.40 -6.02 23.40
N GLY A 708 11.31 -5.30 23.13
CA GLY A 708 10.08 -5.87 22.60
C GLY A 708 10.02 -5.80 21.08
N ASP A 709 8.83 -5.97 20.52
CA ASP A 709 8.59 -5.89 19.07
C ASP A 709 8.80 -4.48 18.49
N GLY A 710 8.60 -3.44 19.30
CA GLY A 710 8.79 -2.06 18.87
C GLY A 710 10.27 -1.68 18.74
N GLU A 711 11.12 -2.29 19.56
CA GLU A 711 12.56 -2.03 19.61
C GLU A 711 13.33 -2.56 18.38
N ALA A 712 12.67 -3.29 17.47
CA ALA A 712 13.17 -3.52 16.11
C ALA A 712 13.59 -2.23 15.39
N TYR A 713 12.94 -1.11 15.74
CA TYR A 713 13.27 0.24 15.29
C TYR A 713 14.76 0.60 15.47
N ILE A 714 15.42 0.06 16.51
CA ILE A 714 16.84 0.29 16.81
C ILE A 714 17.73 -0.27 15.68
N PHE A 715 17.30 -1.34 15.01
CA PHE A 715 18.09 -2.10 14.03
C PHE A 715 17.74 -1.78 12.58
N SER A 716 17.14 -0.61 12.34
CA SER A 716 16.61 -0.18 11.04
C SER A 716 17.66 -0.06 9.91
N ASN A 717 18.96 -0.17 10.18
CA ASN A 717 19.98 -0.11 9.13
C ASN A 717 20.12 -1.41 8.31
N ASN A 718 19.64 -2.56 8.80
CA ASN A 718 19.84 -3.87 8.15
C ASN A 718 18.55 -4.48 7.53
N TYR A 719 17.37 -3.90 7.79
CA TYR A 719 16.01 -4.28 7.31
C TYR A 719 15.85 -5.70 6.75
N ARG A 720 16.03 -6.74 7.57
CA ARG A 720 15.89 -8.13 7.09
C ARG A 720 14.44 -8.61 7.15
N TYR A 721 13.80 -8.37 8.29
CA TYR A 721 12.43 -8.77 8.61
C TYR A 721 11.56 -7.56 8.96
N PHE A 722 12.15 -6.46 9.41
CA PHE A 722 11.46 -5.19 9.67
C PHE A 722 11.67 -4.21 8.52
N SER A 723 10.62 -3.48 8.10
CA SER A 723 10.69 -2.55 6.97
C SER A 723 10.80 -1.08 7.42
N LYS A 724 11.13 -0.17 6.47
CA LYS A 724 11.07 1.29 6.71
C LYS A 724 9.64 1.73 7.06
N ASP A 725 8.62 1.16 6.42
CA ASP A 725 7.22 1.44 6.73
C ASP A 725 6.82 0.97 8.13
N ASP A 726 7.34 -0.17 8.59
CA ASP A 726 7.17 -0.63 9.96
C ASP A 726 7.81 0.36 10.95
N ALA A 727 8.98 0.92 10.62
CA ALA A 727 9.65 1.95 11.44
C ALA A 727 8.80 3.21 11.55
N HIS A 728 8.37 3.78 10.41
CA HIS A 728 7.50 4.97 10.39
C HIS A 728 6.19 4.71 11.15
N ASN A 729 5.63 3.49 11.06
CA ASN A 729 4.46 3.11 11.83
C ASN A 729 4.69 3.22 13.35
N ARG A 730 5.90 2.90 13.85
CA ARG A 730 6.28 3.05 15.26
C ARG A 730 6.48 4.51 15.64
N GLU A 731 7.06 5.33 14.78
CA GLU A 731 7.20 6.78 15.04
C GLU A 731 5.83 7.44 15.20
N ARG A 732 4.91 7.19 14.26
CA ARG A 732 3.50 7.63 14.37
C ARG A 732 2.83 7.07 15.63
N HIS A 733 3.17 5.86 16.06
CA HIS A 733 2.64 5.27 17.29
C HIS A 733 3.09 6.02 18.56
N TRP A 734 4.37 6.35 18.63
CA TRP A 734 4.97 6.89 19.84
C TRP A 734 4.82 8.41 19.93
N TRP A 735 4.94 9.09 18.80
CA TRP A 735 5.13 10.54 18.73
C TRP A 735 4.08 11.24 17.88
N GLY A 736 3.28 10.50 17.11
CA GLY A 736 2.23 11.05 16.25
C GLY A 736 2.73 11.64 14.93
N GLU A 737 4.04 11.57 14.68
CA GLU A 737 4.72 12.09 13.50
C GLU A 737 5.88 11.18 13.10
N GLU A 738 6.34 11.32 11.86
CA GLU A 738 7.54 10.65 11.34
C GLU A 738 8.75 11.58 11.52
N LEU A 739 9.89 11.01 11.91
CA LEU A 739 11.10 11.78 12.15
C LEU A 739 11.85 12.07 10.85
N GLN A 740 12.56 13.19 10.83
CA GLN A 740 13.54 13.45 9.78
C GLN A 740 14.69 12.44 9.86
N ASP A 741 15.20 12.02 8.70
CA ASP A 741 16.23 10.97 8.58
C ASP A 741 17.48 11.24 9.46
N GLN A 742 17.88 12.50 9.63
CA GLN A 742 19.02 12.88 10.47
C GLN A 742 18.77 12.60 11.96
N LEU A 743 17.64 13.07 12.50
CA LEU A 743 17.28 12.85 13.90
C LEU A 743 17.01 11.37 14.18
N ASN A 744 16.38 10.66 13.24
CA ASN A 744 16.19 9.22 13.32
C ASN A 744 17.53 8.48 13.49
N LYS A 745 18.53 8.76 12.65
CA LYS A 745 19.88 8.14 12.72
C LYS A 745 20.60 8.43 14.03
N GLU A 746 20.49 9.66 14.54
CA GLU A 746 21.09 10.05 15.83
C GLU A 746 20.47 9.26 16.98
N ILE A 747 19.15 9.14 17.01
CA ILE A 747 18.43 8.37 18.04
C ILE A 747 18.75 6.89 17.93
N THR A 748 18.66 6.28 16.74
CA THR A 748 18.92 4.84 16.56
C THR A 748 20.35 4.48 16.91
N SER A 749 21.33 5.35 16.62
CA SER A 749 22.73 5.16 17.03
C SER A 749 22.90 5.17 18.56
N ALA A 750 22.27 6.13 19.26
CA ALA A 750 22.30 6.18 20.72
C ALA A 750 21.64 4.95 21.36
N LEU A 751 20.53 4.49 20.77
CA LEU A 751 19.82 3.29 21.22
C LEU A 751 20.63 2.02 20.97
N LEU A 752 21.28 1.88 19.82
CA LEU A 752 22.13 0.74 19.54
C LEU A 752 23.28 0.65 20.56
N ASN A 753 23.90 1.79 20.89
CA ASN A 753 24.92 1.85 21.93
C ASN A 753 24.39 1.40 23.29
N SER A 754 23.13 1.75 23.63
CA SER A 754 22.52 1.28 24.87
C SER A 754 22.36 -0.25 24.92
N VAL A 755 22.00 -0.88 23.80
CA VAL A 755 21.88 -2.35 23.71
C VAL A 755 23.25 -3.02 23.84
N ILE A 756 24.28 -2.50 23.17
CA ILE A 756 25.65 -3.03 23.23
C ILE A 756 26.21 -2.99 24.67
N ASN A 757 25.81 -2.01 25.46
CA ASN A 757 26.32 -1.81 26.83
C ASN A 757 25.43 -2.40 27.92
N ALA A 758 24.34 -3.10 27.56
CA ALA A 758 23.43 -3.71 28.52
C ALA A 758 24.12 -4.84 29.32
N ASP A 759 23.92 -4.85 30.65
CA ASP A 759 24.36 -5.97 31.50
C ASP A 759 23.31 -7.07 31.55
N ILE A 760 22.04 -6.66 31.61
CA ILE A 760 20.88 -7.53 31.55
C ILE A 760 19.99 -7.05 30.41
N LEU A 761 19.70 -7.94 29.46
CA LEU A 761 18.91 -7.64 28.28
C LEU A 761 17.67 -8.54 28.21
N GLY A 762 16.50 -7.92 28.29
CA GLY A 762 15.22 -8.56 28.02
C GLY A 762 15.01 -8.73 26.53
N ILE A 763 14.73 -9.95 26.08
CA ILE A 763 14.52 -10.27 24.66
C ILE A 763 13.12 -10.87 24.42
N PRO A 764 12.61 -10.86 23.17
CA PRO A 764 11.37 -11.56 22.85
C PRO A 764 11.52 -13.05 23.11
N ALA A 765 10.85 -13.55 24.16
CA ALA A 765 10.83 -14.96 24.52
C ALA A 765 9.77 -15.75 23.72
N ILE A 766 9.83 -17.09 23.77
CA ILE A 766 8.90 -17.95 23.02
C ILE A 766 7.41 -17.66 23.32
N TYR A 767 7.08 -17.21 24.54
CA TYR A 767 5.73 -16.81 24.94
C TYR A 767 5.15 -15.75 24.00
N ARG A 768 6.01 -14.86 23.48
CA ARG A 768 5.59 -13.80 22.55
C ARG A 768 5.09 -14.36 21.23
N PHE A 769 5.78 -15.38 20.70
CA PHE A 769 5.40 -16.05 19.46
C PHE A 769 4.11 -16.84 19.64
N ILE A 770 3.95 -17.55 20.77
CA ILE A 770 2.69 -18.24 21.11
C ILE A 770 1.51 -17.26 21.18
N ARG A 771 1.73 -16.10 21.80
CA ARG A 771 0.70 -15.07 21.92
C ARG A 771 0.27 -14.49 20.57
N ASP A 772 1.21 -14.28 19.65
CA ASP A 772 0.95 -13.60 18.38
C ASP A 772 0.67 -14.56 17.20
N CYS A 773 0.89 -15.87 17.38
CA CYS A 773 0.52 -16.91 16.42
C CYS A 773 -0.86 -17.53 16.72
N SER A 774 -1.38 -18.24 15.73
CA SER A 774 -2.61 -19.06 15.76
C SER A 774 -2.41 -20.30 14.90
N ILE A 775 -3.30 -21.28 15.01
CA ILE A 775 -3.25 -22.50 14.18
C ILE A 775 -3.30 -22.22 12.66
N LYS A 776 -3.84 -21.06 12.25
CA LYS A 776 -3.91 -20.61 10.86
C LYS A 776 -2.64 -19.87 10.39
N THR A 777 -1.67 -19.68 11.27
CA THR A 777 -0.46 -18.90 10.95
C THR A 777 0.43 -19.70 10.01
N THR A 778 0.65 -19.16 8.82
CA THR A 778 1.44 -19.81 7.76
C THR A 778 2.88 -19.31 7.68
N SER A 779 3.18 -18.17 8.31
CA SER A 779 4.53 -17.60 8.42
C SER A 779 4.61 -16.58 9.55
N PHE A 780 5.78 -16.45 10.19
CA PHE A 780 6.04 -15.42 11.20
C PHE A 780 6.16 -14.02 10.58
N LEU A 781 6.44 -13.92 9.27
CA LEU A 781 6.59 -12.64 8.57
C LEU A 781 5.27 -11.92 8.27
N ASN A 782 4.14 -12.61 8.40
CA ASN A 782 2.83 -12.03 8.05
C ASN A 782 2.39 -10.92 9.02
N GLY A 783 2.88 -10.90 10.26
CA GLY A 783 2.45 -9.93 11.28
C GLY A 783 3.54 -8.93 11.65
N ASN A 784 3.22 -7.64 11.69
CA ASN A 784 4.18 -6.56 12.02
C ASN A 784 4.86 -6.77 13.39
N THR A 785 4.12 -7.30 14.37
CA THR A 785 4.63 -7.59 15.71
C THR A 785 5.64 -8.73 15.73
N LEU A 786 5.37 -9.79 14.96
CA LEU A 786 6.27 -10.93 14.83
C LEU A 786 7.51 -10.53 14.04
N ARG A 787 7.36 -9.79 12.93
CA ARG A 787 8.48 -9.19 12.18
C ARG A 787 9.40 -8.38 13.07
N GLY A 788 8.85 -7.53 13.94
CA GLY A 788 9.65 -6.77 14.91
C GLY A 788 10.41 -7.67 15.89
N SER A 789 9.74 -8.69 16.45
CA SER A 789 10.39 -9.63 17.36
C SER A 789 11.52 -10.42 16.67
N LEU A 790 11.31 -10.84 15.42
CA LEU A 790 12.32 -11.52 14.61
C LEU A 790 13.53 -10.63 14.29
N GLU A 791 13.30 -9.36 13.97
CA GLU A 791 14.39 -8.43 13.68
C GLU A 791 15.30 -8.22 14.90
N VAL A 792 14.71 -8.12 16.10
CA VAL A 792 15.47 -8.06 17.35
C VAL A 792 16.35 -9.30 17.50
N LEU A 793 15.76 -10.51 17.43
CA LEU A 793 16.53 -11.76 17.59
C LEU A 793 17.60 -11.93 16.51
N ASN A 794 17.33 -11.51 15.27
CA ASN A 794 18.27 -11.59 14.15
C ASN A 794 19.46 -10.62 14.30
N SER A 795 19.25 -9.46 14.90
CA SER A 795 20.28 -8.41 15.00
C SER A 795 21.25 -8.63 16.17
N LEU A 796 20.76 -9.22 17.26
CA LEU A 796 21.53 -9.40 18.50
C LEU A 796 22.83 -10.23 18.36
N PRO A 797 22.91 -11.34 17.60
CA PRO A 797 24.14 -12.11 17.45
C PRO A 797 25.39 -11.30 17.11
N SER A 798 25.22 -10.21 16.35
CA SER A 798 26.33 -9.37 15.89
C SER A 798 26.88 -8.40 16.96
N ILE A 799 26.15 -8.20 18.06
CA ILE A 799 26.43 -7.15 19.05
C ILE A 799 26.41 -7.64 20.50
N LEU A 800 25.87 -8.83 20.76
CA LEU A 800 25.69 -9.37 22.10
C LEU A 800 27.04 -9.79 22.71
N LYS A 801 27.36 -9.29 23.90
CA LYS A 801 28.59 -9.64 24.61
C LYS A 801 28.40 -10.98 25.34
N PRO A 802 29.45 -11.83 25.44
CA PRO A 802 29.36 -13.11 26.15
C PRO A 802 28.91 -13.01 27.61
N ALA A 803 29.20 -11.88 28.27
CA ALA A 803 28.86 -11.62 29.67
C ALA A 803 27.45 -11.02 29.88
N THR A 804 26.75 -10.64 28.81
CA THR A 804 25.39 -10.09 28.90
C THR A 804 24.43 -11.20 29.34
N ILE A 805 23.62 -10.92 30.36
CA ILE A 805 22.59 -11.84 30.85
C ILE A 805 21.30 -11.59 30.09
N LEU A 806 20.65 -12.65 29.63
CA LEU A 806 19.37 -12.59 28.92
C LEU A 806 18.20 -12.96 29.85
N THR A 807 17.09 -12.26 29.65
CA THR A 807 15.82 -12.45 30.35
C THR A 807 14.64 -12.24 29.39
N ASP A 808 13.41 -12.47 29.82
CA ASP A 808 12.20 -12.10 29.06
C ASP A 808 12.04 -10.56 29.03
N ALA A 809 11.75 -10.00 27.86
CA ALA A 809 11.37 -8.59 27.69
C ALA A 809 10.16 -8.15 28.54
N GLN A 810 9.34 -9.09 29.05
CA GLN A 810 8.23 -8.81 29.97
C GLN A 810 8.56 -8.99 31.46
N SER A 811 9.81 -9.31 31.80
CA SER A 811 10.27 -9.54 33.19
C SER A 811 9.96 -8.37 34.14
N ASN A 812 9.90 -7.12 33.65
CA ASN A 812 9.54 -5.95 34.45
C ASN A 812 8.17 -6.07 35.13
N GLN A 813 7.21 -6.77 34.52
CA GLN A 813 5.87 -6.97 35.07
C GLN A 813 5.84 -7.89 36.29
N PHE A 814 6.83 -8.77 36.40
CA PHE A 814 6.95 -9.75 37.49
C PHE A 814 7.96 -9.33 38.54
N LEU A 815 8.97 -8.56 38.12
CA LEU A 815 9.87 -7.91 39.03
C LEU A 815 9.08 -6.84 39.77
N PHE A 816 8.73 -5.71 39.16
CA PHE A 816 8.40 -4.48 39.88
C PHE A 816 6.94 -4.35 40.35
N ASN A 817 6.17 -5.44 40.32
CA ASN A 817 4.79 -5.48 40.78
C ASN A 817 4.62 -6.68 41.74
N PRO A 818 4.62 -6.46 43.07
CA PRO A 818 4.02 -5.31 43.78
C PRO A 818 5.03 -4.22 44.21
N PHE A 819 4.52 -3.00 44.50
CA PHE A 819 5.31 -1.80 44.80
C PHE A 819 6.37 -1.96 45.91
N HIS A 820 6.10 -2.80 46.93
CA HIS A 820 7.00 -3.00 48.07
C HIS A 820 8.42 -3.46 47.65
N LYS A 821 8.56 -4.16 46.52
CA LYS A 821 9.88 -4.58 46.00
C LYS A 821 10.70 -3.38 45.54
N LEU A 822 10.08 -2.35 44.94
CA LEU A 822 10.76 -1.10 44.59
C LEU A 822 11.21 -0.34 45.84
N THR A 823 10.39 -0.33 46.90
CA THR A 823 10.76 0.28 48.18
C THR A 823 12.00 -0.37 48.80
N THR A 824 12.13 -1.70 48.71
CA THR A 824 13.30 -2.44 49.19
C THR A 824 14.57 -2.10 48.40
N LEU A 825 14.47 -1.99 47.07
CA LEU A 825 15.61 -1.57 46.25
C LEU A 825 16.00 -0.11 46.55
N SER A 826 15.03 0.79 46.70
CA SER A 826 15.24 2.19 47.06
C SER A 826 15.99 2.35 48.38
N LYS A 827 15.66 1.52 49.41
CA LYS A 827 16.39 1.50 50.69
C LYS A 827 17.85 1.07 50.57
N SER A 828 18.18 0.31 49.53
CA SER A 828 19.55 -0.17 49.27
C SER A 828 20.35 0.81 48.39
N ALA A 829 19.71 1.87 47.89
CA ALA A 829 20.31 2.89 47.03
C ALA A 829 20.67 4.15 47.81
N SER A 830 21.59 4.95 47.28
CA SER A 830 21.93 6.26 47.86
C SER A 830 20.79 7.27 47.68
N ARG A 831 20.17 7.22 46.50
CA ARG A 831 19.02 8.04 46.10
C ARG A 831 18.27 7.30 45.01
N THR A 832 16.96 7.53 44.91
CA THR A 832 16.14 7.03 43.80
C THR A 832 15.84 8.16 42.82
N VAL A 833 16.13 7.96 41.54
CA VAL A 833 15.81 8.88 40.45
C VAL A 833 14.76 8.23 39.56
N LEU A 834 13.60 8.86 39.40
CA LEU A 834 12.58 8.42 38.44
C LEU A 834 12.66 9.26 37.18
N ILE A 835 12.70 8.60 36.01
CA ILE A 835 12.59 9.23 34.70
C ILE A 835 11.32 8.70 34.05
N SER A 836 10.26 9.49 34.06
CA SER A 836 8.96 9.06 33.54
C SER A 836 8.11 10.22 33.07
N SER A 837 7.05 9.90 32.34
CA SER A 837 6.05 10.87 31.94
C SER A 837 4.93 11.03 32.97
N LEU A 838 5.06 10.54 34.20
CA LEU A 838 4.03 10.74 35.23
C LEU A 838 3.87 12.22 35.61
N SER A 839 2.66 12.60 36.02
CA SER A 839 2.37 13.92 36.57
C SER A 839 2.95 14.06 37.99
N ASN A 840 3.27 15.29 38.39
CA ASN A 840 3.85 15.58 39.71
C ASN A 840 2.93 15.17 40.86
N GLU A 841 1.60 15.21 40.65
CA GLU A 841 0.60 14.78 41.63
C GLU A 841 0.72 13.28 41.96
N ILE A 842 0.78 12.42 40.92
CA ILE A 842 0.92 10.97 41.08
C ILE A 842 2.25 10.60 41.73
N ILE A 843 3.29 11.35 41.43
CA ILE A 843 4.63 11.10 41.98
C ILE A 843 4.67 11.39 43.47
N SER A 844 4.09 12.53 43.85
CA SER A 844 4.00 12.96 45.25
C SER A 844 3.23 11.94 46.10
N SER A 845 2.28 11.20 45.53
CA SER A 845 1.56 10.16 46.25
C SER A 845 2.30 8.82 46.25
N LEU A 846 2.59 8.25 45.07
CA LEU A 846 3.15 6.90 44.93
C LEU A 846 4.57 6.78 45.49
N PHE A 847 5.41 7.78 45.26
CA PHE A 847 6.84 7.70 45.53
C PHE A 847 7.27 8.45 46.80
N SER A 848 6.31 9.00 47.56
CA SER A 848 6.56 9.67 48.86
C SER A 848 7.31 8.80 49.87
N SER A 849 7.11 7.48 49.81
CA SER A 849 7.72 6.51 50.72
C SER A 849 9.15 6.10 50.34
N LEU A 850 9.67 6.56 49.20
CA LEU A 850 11.03 6.24 48.78
C LEU A 850 12.05 7.15 49.48
N ASN A 851 13.21 6.57 49.82
CA ASN A 851 14.28 7.30 50.48
C ASN A 851 15.02 8.17 49.46
N SER A 852 15.18 9.47 49.74
CA SER A 852 15.86 10.48 48.91
C SER A 852 15.47 10.37 47.42
N PHE A 853 14.57 11.24 46.96
CA PHE A 853 13.94 11.08 45.66
C PHE A 853 14.20 12.26 44.73
N ALA A 854 14.56 11.99 43.47
CA ALA A 854 14.65 12.96 42.40
C ALA A 854 13.78 12.53 41.22
N PHE A 855 13.19 13.49 40.52
CA PHE A 855 12.32 13.23 39.38
C PHE A 855 12.76 14.02 38.15
N ILE A 856 12.91 13.32 37.03
CA ILE A 856 13.15 13.89 35.72
C ILE A 856 11.92 13.62 34.86
N GLN A 857 11.07 14.64 34.71
CA GLN A 857 9.85 14.54 33.91
C GLN A 857 10.18 14.54 32.42
N ILE A 858 9.51 13.67 31.67
CA ILE A 858 9.60 13.60 30.21
C ILE A 858 8.20 13.70 29.56
N PRO A 859 8.10 14.15 28.29
CA PRO A 859 6.83 14.13 27.56
C PRO A 859 6.28 12.71 27.39
N THR A 860 4.96 12.56 27.52
CA THR A 860 4.26 11.27 27.31
C THR A 860 4.05 10.91 25.82
N HIS A 861 3.70 9.67 25.56
CA HIS A 861 3.34 9.16 24.23
C HIS A 861 1.96 9.66 23.77
N ILE A 862 1.72 9.72 22.46
CA ILE A 862 0.46 10.24 21.86
C ILE A 862 -0.81 9.63 22.49
N ARG A 863 -0.79 8.32 22.82
CA ARG A 863 -1.93 7.60 23.40
C ARG A 863 -2.23 7.94 24.86
N GLN A 864 -1.26 8.47 25.59
CA GLN A 864 -1.40 8.84 26.99
C GLN A 864 -1.62 10.35 27.17
N GLN A 865 -1.64 11.15 26.09
CA GLN A 865 -1.78 12.61 26.16
C GLN A 865 -3.13 13.06 26.75
N THR A 866 -4.17 12.25 26.65
CA THR A 866 -5.49 12.56 27.22
C THR A 866 -5.60 12.17 28.69
N ASN A 867 -4.60 11.47 29.24
CA ASN A 867 -4.62 10.95 30.60
C ASN A 867 -3.92 11.93 31.54
N SER A 868 -4.68 12.52 32.47
CA SER A 868 -4.18 13.51 33.43
C SER A 868 -3.09 12.99 34.36
N ASN A 869 -2.94 11.66 34.46
CA ASN A 869 -1.86 11.01 35.20
C ASN A 869 -0.48 11.23 34.56
N TYR A 870 -0.40 11.72 33.32
CA TYR A 870 0.84 11.88 32.57
C TYR A 870 1.03 13.31 32.06
N HIS A 871 2.29 13.70 31.93
CA HIS A 871 2.72 15.00 31.47
C HIS A 871 2.71 15.09 29.93
N THR A 872 1.86 15.95 29.41
CA THR A 872 1.88 16.41 28.03
C THR A 872 2.89 17.56 27.91
N GLY A 873 4.05 17.27 27.32
CA GLY A 873 5.02 18.31 26.97
C GLY A 873 4.57 19.11 25.74
N ASN A 874 5.08 20.33 25.58
CA ASN A 874 4.86 21.15 24.38
C ASN A 874 5.53 20.58 23.12
N THR A 875 6.54 19.72 23.31
CA THR A 875 7.33 19.06 22.27
C THR A 875 7.43 17.57 22.57
N THR A 876 7.44 16.74 21.53
CA THR A 876 7.55 15.28 21.67
C THR A 876 8.96 14.87 22.10
N LEU A 877 9.07 13.71 22.77
CA LEU A 877 10.31 13.22 23.37
C LEU A 877 11.55 13.19 22.44
N PRO A 878 11.44 12.85 21.13
CA PRO A 878 12.57 12.86 20.20
C PRO A 878 13.28 14.19 20.09
N TYR A 879 12.59 15.31 20.28
CA TYR A 879 13.18 16.65 20.13
C TYR A 879 13.80 17.18 21.42
N THR A 880 13.44 16.60 22.58
CA THR A 880 13.96 17.04 23.89
C THR A 880 14.91 16.03 24.53
N TYR A 881 15.12 14.85 23.94
CA TYR A 881 15.87 13.78 24.60
C TYR A 881 17.32 14.15 24.94
N LYS A 882 17.98 15.00 24.14
CA LYS A 882 19.36 15.48 24.42
C LYS A 882 19.42 16.30 25.70
N THR A 883 18.47 17.21 25.90
CA THR A 883 18.34 17.99 27.15
C THR A 883 18.06 17.09 28.35
N ILE A 884 17.31 15.99 28.16
CA ILE A 884 17.10 15.00 29.22
C ILE A 884 18.40 14.24 29.53
N LEU A 885 19.22 13.89 28.53
CA LEU A 885 20.53 13.28 28.75
C LEU A 885 21.47 14.20 29.55
N GLU A 886 21.47 15.51 29.25
CA GLU A 886 22.23 16.51 30.03
C GLU A 886 21.78 16.55 31.49
N LYS A 887 20.46 16.60 31.74
CA LYS A 887 19.92 16.54 33.11
C LYS A 887 20.28 15.25 33.84
N ILE A 888 20.34 14.12 33.14
CA ILE A 888 20.79 12.85 33.72
C ILE A 888 22.23 12.97 34.19
N ARG A 889 23.14 13.54 33.39
CA ARG A 889 24.55 13.77 33.77
C ARG A 889 24.66 14.70 34.98
N GLU A 890 23.82 15.73 35.03
CA GLU A 890 23.80 16.70 36.13
C GLU A 890 23.29 16.08 37.44
N VAL A 891 22.24 15.26 37.37
CA VAL A 891 21.55 14.74 38.56
C VAL A 891 22.17 13.44 39.06
N VAL A 892 22.38 12.45 38.20
CA VAL A 892 22.68 11.06 38.58
C VAL A 892 24.10 10.93 39.16
N ARG A 893 24.26 10.12 40.22
CA ARG A 893 25.53 9.84 40.88
C ARG A 893 25.75 8.33 41.09
N PRO A 894 27.00 7.89 41.31
CA PRO A 894 27.28 6.49 41.63
C PRO A 894 26.50 5.98 42.85
N GLY A 895 25.87 4.81 42.72
CA GLY A 895 25.01 4.23 43.76
C GLY A 895 23.56 4.73 43.77
N ASP A 896 23.16 5.58 42.83
CA ASP A 896 21.75 5.91 42.60
C ASP A 896 21.01 4.73 41.96
N LEU A 897 19.73 4.57 42.34
CA LEU A 897 18.77 3.71 41.64
C LEU A 897 17.98 4.56 40.64
N VAL A 898 18.18 4.33 39.35
CA VAL A 898 17.49 5.07 38.28
C VAL A 898 16.41 4.19 37.66
N LEU A 899 15.15 4.58 37.83
CA LEU A 899 13.99 3.88 37.28
C LEU A 899 13.52 4.62 36.02
N VAL A 900 13.45 3.93 34.88
CA VAL A 900 13.13 4.56 33.59
C VAL A 900 11.84 3.98 32.98
N ALA A 901 10.89 4.87 32.71
CA ALA A 901 9.65 4.62 31.96
C ALA A 901 9.53 5.61 30.79
N GLY A 902 10.44 5.50 29.82
CA GLY A 902 10.58 6.43 28.68
C GLY A 902 10.41 5.80 27.29
N GLY A 903 9.71 4.67 27.19
CA GLY A 903 9.48 3.99 25.91
C GLY A 903 10.79 3.57 25.24
N VAL A 904 10.88 3.74 23.92
CA VAL A 904 12.08 3.40 23.13
C VAL A 904 13.27 4.30 23.46
N ILE A 905 13.07 5.62 23.60
CA ILE A 905 14.14 6.58 23.93
C ILE A 905 14.69 6.34 25.34
N GLY A 906 13.86 5.82 26.25
CA GLY A 906 14.26 5.47 27.60
C GLY A 906 15.51 4.57 27.68
N LYS A 907 15.79 3.74 26.67
CA LYS A 907 16.99 2.90 26.66
C LYS A 907 18.28 3.72 26.61
N ALA A 908 18.28 4.85 25.90
CA ALA A 908 19.40 5.80 25.92
C ALA A 908 19.61 6.40 27.31
N PHE A 909 18.51 6.72 28.03
CA PHE A 909 18.58 7.24 29.40
C PHE A 909 19.16 6.23 30.39
N ILE A 910 18.80 4.95 30.23
CA ILE A 910 19.35 3.86 31.05
C ILE A 910 20.87 3.78 30.86
N ASN A 911 21.32 3.75 29.60
CA ASN A 911 22.75 3.68 29.31
C ASN A 911 23.53 4.90 29.83
N GLU A 912 22.99 6.11 29.66
CA GLU A 912 23.60 7.33 30.19
C GLU A 912 23.69 7.30 31.72
N ALA A 913 22.62 6.89 32.41
CA ALA A 913 22.61 6.75 33.86
C ALA A 913 23.64 5.71 34.35
N LYS A 914 23.78 4.57 33.66
CA LYS A 914 24.83 3.58 33.95
C LYS A 914 26.22 4.18 33.78
N GLN A 915 26.46 4.98 32.74
CA GLN A 915 27.76 5.64 32.54
C GLN A 915 28.11 6.61 33.69
N MET A 916 27.10 7.18 34.35
CA MET A 916 27.27 8.00 35.56
C MET A 916 27.45 7.17 36.85
N GLY A 917 27.53 5.85 36.74
CA GLY A 917 27.80 4.93 37.84
C GLY A 917 26.56 4.38 38.56
N ALA A 918 25.36 4.61 38.01
CA ALA A 918 24.12 4.19 38.64
C ALA A 918 23.68 2.76 38.27
N VAL A 919 22.75 2.23 39.06
CA VAL A 919 21.95 1.05 38.70
C VAL A 919 20.68 1.54 38.02
N SER A 920 20.54 1.26 36.74
CA SER A 920 19.51 1.83 35.85
C SER A 920 18.60 0.74 35.28
N LEU A 921 17.30 0.87 35.50
CA LEU A 921 16.33 -0.21 35.24
C LEU A 921 15.19 0.25 34.33
N ASP A 922 14.93 -0.49 33.25
CA ASP A 922 13.74 -0.33 32.41
C ASP A 922 12.49 -0.91 33.10
N ILE A 923 11.77 -0.05 33.83
CA ILE A 923 10.50 -0.42 34.46
C ILE A 923 9.33 -0.37 33.48
N GLY A 924 9.40 0.49 32.45
CA GLY A 924 8.40 0.62 31.39
C GLY A 924 6.96 0.56 31.86
N SER A 925 6.14 -0.30 31.24
CA SER A 925 4.69 -0.39 31.51
C SER A 925 4.31 -1.00 32.86
N SER A 926 5.27 -1.42 33.70
CA SER A 926 4.92 -1.83 35.07
C SER A 926 4.46 -0.62 35.89
N ILE A 927 4.89 0.59 35.52
CA ILE A 927 4.47 1.84 36.16
C ILE A 927 2.97 2.09 36.00
N ASP A 928 2.40 1.72 34.85
CA ASP A 928 0.97 1.90 34.56
C ASP A 928 0.11 1.04 35.50
N ASN A 929 0.57 -0.19 35.78
CA ASN A 929 -0.09 -1.09 36.73
C ASN A 929 -0.01 -0.56 38.17
N LEU A 930 1.10 0.07 38.56
CA LEU A 930 1.23 0.70 39.87
C LEU A 930 0.27 1.88 40.03
N VAL A 931 0.15 2.72 39.00
CA VAL A 931 -0.81 3.84 38.97
C VAL A 931 -2.26 3.33 39.05
N HIS A 932 -2.58 2.26 38.33
CA HIS A 932 -3.92 1.67 38.35
C HIS A 932 -4.27 1.08 39.73
N ASN A 933 -3.35 0.32 40.32
CA ASN A 933 -3.54 -0.30 41.63
C ASN A 933 -3.56 0.71 42.79
N PHE A 934 -3.09 1.94 42.59
CA PHE A 934 -3.19 2.98 43.60
C PHE A 934 -4.56 3.68 43.62
N LYS A 935 -5.27 3.70 42.47
CA LYS A 935 -6.60 4.31 42.37
C LYS A 935 -7.74 3.40 42.86
N ASN A 936 -7.52 2.09 42.82
CA ASN A 936 -8.44 1.07 43.34
C ASN A 936 -8.00 0.63 44.73
#